data_AF-A0AAJ5RHG3-F1
#
_entry.id   AF-A0AAJ5RHG3-F1
#
_cell.length_a   1.000
_cell.length_b   1.000
_cell.length_c   1.000
_cell.angle_alpha   90.00
_cell.angle_beta   90.00
_cell.angle_gamma   90.00
#
_symmetry.space_group_name_H-M   'P 1'
#
loop_
_entity.id
_entity.type
_entity.pdbx_description
1 polymer ?
#
loop_
_entity_poly.entity_id
_entity_poly.type
_entity_poly.pdbx_seq_one_letter_code
_entity_poly.pdbx_strand_id
1 'polypeptide(L)'
;MNKKLFLTAAAVPVALIVPAVANAAETVSISGENIVNGTLTVEQLPNNAVVNLYQWYYLEDITSEDSSNSVTNKPISGATSRSFKVPVEAAGKSIFVEATTIDGKKFQSEPRDIKALDLDITIPTLEGHSSSSFVAPGETVKVAGVSVTDKGGAKLQSDQITYSYQWFYKLGDNSFTIIEGAAGSTYTIPKDAIEKGIKDISVTVKAKVGLSFVESKLSNTITVSTVPTDTLTNEIKALLIHDNKYNVSDFESFEAKIKELESKYQALSAPAKANVSNYDVLKRALADVALLNKLEEKVDKLQDVNEKDRPKYIQEMEEAYNKLDQLQRSLDANEVLYTNIKNLLNEPNDLEEISEVRRLNQAIVHLLSYENSLAQYVPSDKDTLKALVTSIEEDIAKLSPNYRGAIQNQAILTEAKSDIKKVEQFIKSFDKLSADNTPNKQVTVAKSIRSAYEKLTYKQLKLVSDKYVQLLATAESAEVSQIAALNHDIESYIGDDIYPINPSASSWQSHVNNVNRMIKEYKSLTKTSAAQIVGYDSLVTLQKDLKAAEKVIKDMDAYQKLSRTAGVTESKLNSSYTSALKAYNKLTTLQQSLVYNADDFLLNTPKVSIDDNGKVPADKAAAEALKAEIAKFADVTTFTFKQLESATDKASETYKSLSSGARKYVTNYYLLTAAKKDISGVKSFHKKVQTAREETDAAKQAKKIETVQKAYAKLPSNQQHLAKEQYEALLNNQIIDENAPNITQLNHDIASILANDLYTVSIDRIKNLSTQYSSLSSSDKKLITNYDILKAALADVKKVESFMKTYEKSFNNNPSTVIKAFEKLTSKQVSLIDAATRQLIIDKQKGQQQTNESALLLIESINSLVVKGEYIAGLEEKVKEIRAIYDQLSATDQKIVKNYSKLTQAEGDLKKVADVHALYVPVDGDEKARKAWQTAYGKLSKKLELLYNNMYPTEQ
;
A
#
# COMPACT_ATOMS: atom_id res chain seq x y z
N MET A 1 73.06 -7.83 69.28
CA MET A 1 74.25 -7.08 68.84
C MET A 1 74.36 -5.83 69.72
N ASN A 2 75.40 -5.79 70.57
CA ASN A 2 76.06 -4.64 71.20
C ASN A 2 75.26 -3.48 71.89
N LYS A 3 75.63 -3.29 73.18
CA LYS A 3 76.05 -2.02 73.85
C LYS A 3 74.92 -1.05 74.23
N LYS A 4 74.87 -0.36 75.38
CA LYS A 4 75.82 0.01 76.47
C LYS A 4 74.94 0.62 77.61
N LEU A 5 75.11 0.32 78.90
CA LEU A 5 76.07 0.89 79.89
C LEU A 5 75.81 2.36 80.31
N PHE A 6 75.51 2.57 81.61
CA PHE A 6 76.28 3.33 82.65
C PHE A 6 75.32 3.69 83.83
N LEU A 7 75.43 3.10 85.04
CA LEU A 7 76.33 3.37 86.18
C LEU A 7 76.23 4.78 86.78
N THR A 8 75.79 4.89 88.04
CA THR A 8 76.65 5.35 89.16
C THR A 8 75.97 5.14 90.53
N ALA A 9 76.74 4.50 91.43
CA ALA A 9 76.61 4.46 92.89
C ALA A 9 76.97 5.85 93.48
N ALA A 10 76.86 6.23 94.75
CA ALA A 10 76.53 5.63 96.04
C ALA A 10 76.31 6.82 97.01
N ALA A 11 75.60 6.61 98.12
CA ALA A 11 75.97 7.17 99.42
C ALA A 11 75.12 6.50 100.51
N VAL A 12 75.75 5.65 101.32
CA VAL A 12 75.25 5.30 102.65
C VAL A 12 75.78 6.36 103.61
N PRO A 13 74.95 6.87 104.53
CA PRO A 13 75.43 7.20 105.85
C PRO A 13 74.83 6.25 106.89
N VAL A 14 75.72 5.94 107.81
CA VAL A 14 75.56 5.03 108.94
C VAL A 14 74.60 5.59 109.99
N ALA A 15 73.87 4.63 110.57
CA ALA A 15 73.20 4.58 111.86
C ALA A 15 73.27 5.81 112.79
N LEU A 16 72.13 6.10 113.42
CA LEU A 16 72.09 6.35 114.86
C LEU A 16 70.73 5.92 115.41
N ILE A 17 70.71 4.76 116.06
CA ILE A 17 69.62 4.36 116.95
C ILE A 17 69.91 4.99 118.31
N VAL A 18 69.03 5.88 118.76
CA VAL A 18 68.93 6.26 120.17
C VAL A 18 67.47 5.99 120.57
N PRO A 19 67.20 5.13 121.57
CA PRO A 19 65.85 4.88 122.02
C PRO A 19 65.44 5.99 123.00
N ALA A 20 64.24 6.54 122.84
CA ALA A 20 63.62 7.40 123.84
C ALA A 20 62.14 7.02 124.00
N VAL A 21 61.92 6.22 125.05
CA VAL A 21 60.88 6.34 126.08
C VAL A 21 59.53 6.90 125.64
N ALA A 22 58.52 6.03 125.74
CA ALA A 22 57.11 6.32 125.59
C ALA A 22 56.65 7.48 126.49
N ASN A 23 56.03 8.50 125.86
CA ASN A 23 54.98 9.32 126.45
C ASN A 23 53.83 9.34 125.43
N ALA A 24 52.59 9.12 125.89
CA ALA A 24 51.39 9.02 125.05
C ALA A 24 51.16 10.32 124.23
N ALA A 25 50.96 10.18 122.91
CA ALA A 25 50.72 11.28 121.97
C ALA A 25 49.23 11.67 121.90
N GLU A 26 48.94 12.96 121.71
CA GLU A 26 47.59 13.52 121.55
C GLU A 26 47.09 13.34 120.09
N THR A 27 45.77 13.37 119.81
CA THR A 27 45.17 12.96 118.50
C THR A 27 44.53 14.11 117.69
N VAL A 28 44.41 13.97 116.34
CA VAL A 28 43.75 14.93 115.41
C VAL A 28 42.80 14.23 114.41
N SER A 29 41.70 14.89 114.01
CA SER A 29 40.70 14.34 113.09
C SER A 29 40.91 14.75 111.61
N ILE A 30 40.46 13.91 110.67
CA ILE A 30 40.49 14.14 109.22
C ILE A 30 39.08 14.00 108.62
N SER A 31 38.72 14.88 107.68
CA SER A 31 37.49 14.79 106.86
C SER A 31 37.80 14.53 105.39
N GLY A 32 36.83 13.99 104.62
CA GLY A 32 36.94 13.69 103.18
C GLY A 32 36.48 12.27 102.80
N GLU A 33 36.53 11.94 101.50
CA GLU A 33 36.14 10.62 100.97
C GLU A 33 37.34 9.68 100.76
N ASN A 34 37.17 8.41 101.10
CA ASN A 34 38.22 7.39 101.05
C ASN A 34 38.28 6.66 99.68
N ILE A 35 38.22 7.43 98.60
CA ILE A 35 38.28 6.93 97.23
C ILE A 35 39.54 7.45 96.53
N VAL A 36 39.95 6.74 95.48
CA VAL A 36 41.08 7.19 94.67
C VAL A 36 40.73 8.51 93.99
N ASN A 37 41.67 9.45 93.96
CA ASN A 37 41.51 10.85 93.53
C ASN A 37 40.61 11.71 94.43
N GLY A 38 40.05 11.18 95.53
CA GLY A 38 39.34 11.94 96.57
C GLY A 38 40.28 12.87 97.35
N THR A 39 39.76 13.88 98.05
CA THR A 39 40.59 14.81 98.83
C THR A 39 40.29 14.68 100.33
N LEU A 40 41.32 14.44 101.13
CA LEU A 40 41.27 14.40 102.60
C LEU A 40 41.86 15.69 103.19
N THR A 41 41.27 16.20 104.28
CA THR A 41 41.69 17.45 104.93
C THR A 41 41.75 17.31 106.45
N VAL A 42 42.82 17.80 107.07
CA VAL A 42 43.00 17.77 108.54
C VAL A 42 42.17 18.86 109.22
N GLU A 43 41.49 18.53 110.32
CA GLU A 43 40.68 19.47 111.12
C GLU A 43 41.54 20.28 112.13
N GLN A 44 40.93 21.23 112.85
CA GLN A 44 41.65 22.15 113.76
C GLN A 44 42.11 21.43 115.04
N LEU A 45 43.34 21.67 115.50
CA LEU A 45 43.95 20.98 116.65
C LEU A 45 43.41 21.47 118.01
N PRO A 46 43.42 20.63 119.08
CA PRO A 46 43.01 21.01 120.44
C PRO A 46 43.80 22.21 121.00
N ASN A 47 43.15 23.06 121.81
CA ASN A 47 43.70 24.29 122.42
C ASN A 47 44.26 25.36 121.44
N ASN A 48 43.86 25.32 120.16
CA ASN A 48 44.32 26.26 119.12
C ASN A 48 45.86 26.31 118.95
N ALA A 49 46.53 25.17 119.12
CA ALA A 49 47.96 25.07 118.88
C ALA A 49 48.29 25.37 117.40
N VAL A 50 49.33 26.17 117.15
CA VAL A 50 49.78 26.54 115.79
C VAL A 50 50.68 25.45 115.23
N VAL A 51 50.32 24.90 114.06
CA VAL A 51 51.04 23.80 113.39
C VAL A 51 52.21 24.32 112.57
N ASN A 52 53.38 23.70 112.73
CA ASN A 52 54.57 23.92 111.92
C ASN A 52 54.55 23.10 110.61
N LEU A 53 54.17 21.83 110.69
CA LEU A 53 54.22 20.90 109.55
C LEU A 53 53.13 19.81 109.64
N TYR A 54 52.55 19.45 108.50
CA TYR A 54 51.82 18.19 108.33
C TYR A 54 52.68 17.21 107.53
N GLN A 55 52.50 15.91 107.73
CA GLN A 55 53.03 14.88 106.86
C GLN A 55 52.03 13.73 106.80
N TRP A 56 51.61 13.35 105.60
CA TRP A 56 50.76 12.18 105.38
C TRP A 56 51.60 10.92 105.23
N TYR A 57 51.09 9.80 105.70
CA TYR A 57 51.78 8.52 105.72
C TYR A 57 50.89 7.44 105.13
N TYR A 58 51.53 6.51 104.41
CA TYR A 58 50.97 5.18 104.23
C TYR A 58 51.21 4.40 105.51
N LEU A 59 50.16 3.75 106.00
CA LEU A 59 50.30 2.70 106.98
C LEU A 59 50.72 1.45 106.21
N GLU A 60 52.02 1.12 106.26
CA GLU A 60 52.55 -0.09 105.65
C GLU A 60 52.77 -1.14 106.75
N ASP A 61 51.96 -2.18 106.73
CA ASP A 61 52.27 -3.42 107.45
C ASP A 61 53.48 -4.07 106.78
N ILE A 62 54.60 -4.15 107.49
CA ILE A 62 55.72 -4.97 107.03
C ILE A 62 55.47 -6.38 107.51
N THR A 63 54.97 -7.23 106.62
CA THR A 63 55.03 -8.68 106.81
C THR A 63 56.46 -9.13 106.55
N SER A 64 57.26 -9.31 107.60
CA SER A 64 58.49 -10.13 107.52
C SER A 64 58.12 -11.60 107.75
N GLU A 65 58.84 -12.52 107.10
CA GLU A 65 58.58 -13.97 107.15
C GLU A 65 58.55 -14.57 108.58
N ASP A 66 59.04 -13.82 109.59
CA ASP A 66 59.09 -14.24 111.00
C ASP A 66 57.88 -13.83 111.85
N SER A 67 56.75 -13.43 111.24
CA SER A 67 55.44 -13.31 111.93
C SER A 67 55.41 -12.38 113.16
N SER A 68 56.30 -11.39 113.21
CA SER A 68 56.18 -10.26 114.15
C SER A 68 55.69 -9.04 113.37
N ASN A 69 54.37 -8.80 113.40
CA ASN A 69 53.78 -7.63 112.74
C ASN A 69 54.29 -6.35 113.43
N SER A 70 55.21 -5.65 112.77
CA SER A 70 55.57 -4.28 113.12
C SER A 70 55.01 -3.34 112.07
N VAL A 71 54.15 -2.42 112.48
CA VAL A 71 53.60 -1.39 111.59
C VAL A 71 54.65 -0.29 111.42
N THR A 72 54.95 0.09 110.18
CA THR A 72 55.85 1.22 109.90
C THR A 72 55.11 2.30 109.13
N ASN A 73 55.37 3.54 109.52
CA ASN A 73 54.73 4.70 108.92
C ASN A 73 55.64 5.24 107.82
N LYS A 74 55.26 5.05 106.55
CA LYS A 74 56.05 5.54 105.42
C LYS A 74 55.52 6.88 104.92
N PRO A 75 56.33 7.96 104.94
CA PRO A 75 55.86 9.27 104.53
C PRO A 75 55.50 9.25 103.05
N ILE A 76 54.32 9.77 102.74
CA ILE A 76 53.88 10.04 101.37
C ILE A 76 54.67 11.28 100.90
N SER A 77 55.62 11.06 100.01
CA SER A 77 56.54 12.11 99.54
C SER A 77 55.78 13.33 99.03
N GLY A 78 56.14 14.52 99.54
CA GLY A 78 55.54 15.81 99.16
C GLY A 78 54.15 16.09 99.75
N ALA A 79 53.52 15.14 100.45
CA ALA A 79 52.23 15.32 101.10
C ALA A 79 52.40 15.99 102.46
N THR A 80 52.77 17.27 102.45
CA THR A 80 53.05 18.06 103.67
C THR A 80 51.99 19.14 103.96
N SER A 81 50.92 19.15 103.18
CA SER A 81 49.83 20.12 103.27
C SER A 81 48.68 19.62 104.16
N ARG A 82 47.88 20.57 104.66
CA ARG A 82 46.64 20.29 105.40
C ARG A 82 45.62 19.49 104.58
N SER A 83 45.62 19.67 103.25
CA SER A 83 44.76 18.96 102.30
C SER A 83 45.60 18.01 101.45
N PHE A 84 45.11 16.80 101.20
CA PHE A 84 45.78 15.73 100.47
C PHE A 84 44.85 15.05 99.48
N LYS A 85 45.21 15.06 98.19
CA LYS A 85 44.49 14.30 97.16
C LYS A 85 45.02 12.87 97.14
N VAL A 86 44.13 11.91 97.38
CA VAL A 86 44.43 10.48 97.45
C VAL A 86 44.92 10.00 96.08
N PRO A 87 46.19 9.57 95.94
CA PRO A 87 46.73 9.13 94.67
C PRO A 87 46.29 7.70 94.33
N VAL A 88 46.43 7.28 93.07
CA VAL A 88 46.03 5.92 92.63
C VAL A 88 46.80 4.82 93.38
N GLU A 89 48.02 5.11 93.82
CA GLU A 89 48.88 4.24 94.61
C GLU A 89 48.37 3.99 96.03
N ALA A 90 47.39 4.77 96.48
CA ALA A 90 46.72 4.57 97.76
C ALA A 90 45.56 3.57 97.67
N ALA A 91 45.12 3.16 96.47
CA ALA A 91 44.02 2.21 96.30
C ALA A 91 44.27 0.91 97.09
N GLY A 92 43.34 0.54 97.98
CA GLY A 92 43.46 -0.63 98.84
C GLY A 92 44.41 -0.48 100.04
N LYS A 93 44.94 0.72 100.30
CA LYS A 93 45.85 1.01 101.43
C LYS A 93 45.21 1.92 102.46
N SER A 94 45.77 1.91 103.68
CA SER A 94 45.39 2.80 104.77
C SER A 94 46.33 4.01 104.84
N ILE A 95 45.78 5.22 105.03
CA ILE A 95 46.55 6.46 105.14
C ILE A 95 46.16 7.28 106.37
N PHE A 96 47.13 7.96 106.98
CA PHE A 96 46.91 8.86 108.12
C PHE A 96 47.84 10.09 108.04
N VAL A 97 47.63 11.08 108.91
CA VAL A 97 48.46 12.29 108.97
C VAL A 97 49.07 12.49 110.36
N GLU A 98 50.28 13.03 110.40
CA GLU A 98 50.90 13.57 111.62
C GLU A 98 51.04 15.09 111.47
N ALA A 99 50.55 15.85 112.44
CA ALA A 99 50.67 17.30 112.54
C ALA A 99 51.61 17.66 113.70
N THR A 100 52.69 18.38 113.41
CA THR A 100 53.67 18.83 114.41
C THR A 100 53.50 20.32 114.67
N THR A 101 53.30 20.73 115.92
CA THR A 101 53.14 22.12 116.37
C THR A 101 54.47 22.87 116.51
N ILE A 102 54.42 24.20 116.60
CA ILE A 102 55.61 25.06 116.74
C ILE A 102 56.41 24.81 118.03
N ASP A 103 55.77 24.33 119.09
CA ASP A 103 56.39 23.93 120.37
C ASP A 103 56.85 22.46 120.36
N GLY A 104 56.72 21.77 119.23
CA GLY A 104 57.25 20.43 119.00
C GLY A 104 56.31 19.29 119.42
N LYS A 105 55.07 19.56 119.85
CA LYS A 105 54.07 18.51 120.12
C LYS A 105 53.53 17.92 118.83
N LYS A 106 53.36 16.60 118.81
CA LYS A 106 52.87 15.83 117.65
C LYS A 106 51.45 15.32 117.88
N PHE A 107 50.61 15.48 116.86
CA PHE A 107 49.25 14.97 116.81
C PHE A 107 49.11 14.00 115.64
N GLN A 108 48.57 12.81 115.89
CA GLN A 108 48.35 11.81 114.85
C GLN A 108 46.85 11.56 114.64
N SER A 109 46.43 11.36 113.39
CA SER A 109 45.08 10.91 113.09
C SER A 109 44.95 9.39 113.09
N GLU A 110 43.70 8.92 113.23
CA GLU A 110 43.35 7.54 112.90
C GLU A 110 43.60 7.24 111.41
N PRO A 111 44.06 6.03 111.05
CA PRO A 111 44.17 5.58 109.66
C PRO A 111 42.82 5.49 108.93
N ARG A 112 42.83 5.79 107.64
CA ARG A 112 41.67 5.67 106.73
C ARG A 112 41.99 4.77 105.55
N ASP A 113 41.20 3.71 105.39
CA ASP A 113 41.32 2.75 104.28
C ASP A 113 40.73 3.30 102.98
N ILE A 114 41.53 3.33 101.92
CA ILE A 114 41.12 3.71 100.56
C ILE A 114 40.62 2.49 99.77
N LYS A 115 39.53 2.64 99.00
CA LYS A 115 38.92 1.53 98.24
C LYS A 115 39.85 0.95 97.14
N ALA A 116 39.76 -0.37 96.92
CA ALA A 116 40.53 -1.11 95.91
C ALA A 116 39.94 -0.98 94.49
N LEU A 117 40.70 -1.32 93.45
CA LEU A 117 40.29 -1.27 92.02
C LEU A 117 39.40 -2.47 91.60
N ASP A 118 38.60 -2.28 90.55
CA ASP A 118 37.71 -3.26 89.90
C ASP A 118 37.66 -3.07 88.36
N LEU A 119 37.41 -4.13 87.59
CA LEU A 119 37.41 -4.14 86.11
C LEU A 119 36.27 -4.98 85.52
N ASP A 120 35.43 -4.33 84.72
CA ASP A 120 34.34 -4.97 83.96
C ASP A 120 34.56 -4.90 82.44
N ILE A 121 34.14 -5.96 81.74
CA ILE A 121 34.20 -6.09 80.27
C ILE A 121 32.83 -6.49 79.70
N THR A 122 32.53 -6.06 78.47
CA THR A 122 31.35 -6.53 77.74
C THR A 122 31.63 -7.87 77.04
N ILE A 123 30.57 -8.62 76.71
CA ILE A 123 30.65 -9.84 75.89
C ILE A 123 31.36 -9.49 74.57
N PRO A 124 32.30 -10.33 74.07
CA PRO A 124 32.87 -10.06 72.76
C PRO A 124 31.79 -10.16 71.68
N THR A 125 31.94 -9.39 70.61
CA THR A 125 30.97 -9.35 69.50
C THR A 125 31.69 -9.51 68.18
N LEU A 126 30.95 -9.85 67.13
CA LEU A 126 31.50 -9.83 65.77
C LEU A 126 31.99 -8.42 65.40
N GLU A 127 33.13 -8.35 64.72
CA GLU A 127 33.65 -7.09 64.22
C GLU A 127 32.66 -6.48 63.19
N GLY A 128 32.17 -5.28 63.48
CA GLY A 128 31.21 -4.56 62.62
C GLY A 128 29.73 -4.88 62.83
N HIS A 129 29.36 -5.80 63.75
CA HIS A 129 27.97 -6.18 64.03
C HIS A 129 27.69 -6.23 65.54
N SER A 130 26.50 -5.81 65.96
CA SER A 130 26.25 -5.45 67.37
C SER A 130 25.77 -6.57 68.31
N SER A 131 25.47 -7.79 67.85
CA SER A 131 25.21 -8.94 68.74
C SER A 131 24.92 -10.25 67.99
N SER A 132 25.81 -11.24 68.07
CA SER A 132 25.49 -12.66 67.84
C SER A 132 26.11 -13.50 68.95
N SER A 133 25.42 -14.56 69.38
CA SER A 133 25.96 -15.55 70.33
C SER A 133 26.84 -16.61 69.66
N PHE A 134 26.93 -16.58 68.33
CA PHE A 134 27.69 -17.52 67.52
C PHE A 134 28.57 -16.82 66.50
N VAL A 135 29.62 -17.51 66.06
CA VAL A 135 30.53 -17.07 64.98
C VAL A 135 30.91 -18.23 64.07
N ALA A 136 31.10 -17.98 62.79
CA ALA A 136 31.55 -18.97 61.81
C ALA A 136 33.09 -18.99 61.72
N PRO A 137 33.69 -20.11 61.29
CA PRO A 137 35.11 -20.16 60.96
C PRO A 137 35.50 -19.07 59.94
N GLY A 138 36.59 -18.35 60.21
CA GLY A 138 37.06 -17.22 59.40
C GLY A 138 36.52 -15.84 59.80
N GLU A 139 35.58 -15.74 60.75
CA GLU A 139 35.09 -14.46 61.28
C GLU A 139 36.01 -13.89 62.37
N THR A 140 35.92 -12.57 62.62
CA THR A 140 36.71 -11.88 63.65
C THR A 140 35.80 -11.36 64.76
N VAL A 141 36.16 -11.68 66.01
CA VAL A 141 35.49 -11.18 67.23
C VAL A 141 36.30 -10.07 67.89
N LYS A 142 35.63 -9.17 68.61
CA LYS A 142 36.20 -7.99 69.27
C LYS A 142 35.63 -7.79 70.67
N VAL A 143 36.46 -7.32 71.61
CA VAL A 143 36.00 -6.83 72.92
C VAL A 143 35.56 -5.37 72.80
N ALA A 144 34.26 -5.10 72.95
CA ALA A 144 33.65 -3.80 72.63
C ALA A 144 33.75 -2.73 73.75
N GLY A 145 33.63 -3.11 75.03
CA GLY A 145 33.68 -2.20 76.17
C GLY A 145 34.52 -2.73 77.32
N VAL A 146 35.37 -1.87 77.88
CA VAL A 146 36.24 -2.16 79.04
C VAL A 146 36.19 -0.96 79.99
N SER A 147 35.96 -1.18 81.29
CA SER A 147 35.81 -0.11 82.29
C SER A 147 36.53 -0.45 83.60
N VAL A 148 37.44 0.43 84.05
CA VAL A 148 38.13 0.33 85.36
C VAL A 148 37.53 1.33 86.34
N THR A 149 37.14 0.85 87.52
CA THR A 149 36.60 1.67 88.63
C THR A 149 37.28 1.33 89.94
N ASP A 150 37.15 2.15 90.98
CA ASP A 150 37.36 1.67 92.34
C ASP A 150 36.07 1.04 92.90
N LYS A 151 36.16 0.26 93.98
CA LYS A 151 34.99 -0.35 94.66
C LYS A 151 34.06 0.68 95.32
N GLY A 152 34.38 1.98 95.23
CA GLY A 152 33.49 3.10 95.58
C GLY A 152 32.74 3.69 94.38
N GLY A 153 33.02 3.22 93.16
CA GLY A 153 32.38 3.65 91.91
C GLY A 153 33.13 4.77 91.16
N ALA A 154 34.31 5.20 91.62
CA ALA A 154 35.09 6.22 90.94
C ALA A 154 35.77 5.67 89.68
N LYS A 155 35.50 6.29 88.52
CA LYS A 155 36.14 5.91 87.24
C LYS A 155 37.56 6.48 87.15
N LEU A 156 38.48 5.65 86.68
CA LEU A 156 39.85 6.09 86.42
C LEU A 156 39.97 6.77 85.06
N GLN A 157 40.90 7.71 84.93
CA GLN A 157 41.14 8.41 83.67
C GLN A 157 41.89 7.48 82.69
N SER A 158 41.54 7.53 81.40
CA SER A 158 42.00 6.55 80.41
C SER A 158 43.52 6.57 80.17
N ASP A 159 44.18 7.71 80.37
CA ASP A 159 45.64 7.86 80.29
C ASP A 159 46.39 7.16 81.45
N GLN A 160 45.66 6.74 82.49
CA GLN A 160 46.20 6.01 83.62
C GLN A 160 46.19 4.48 83.41
N ILE A 161 45.66 3.98 82.29
CA ILE A 161 45.31 2.57 82.09
C ILE A 161 45.95 2.00 80.82
N THR A 162 46.56 0.81 80.90
CA THR A 162 46.94 0.01 79.72
C THR A 162 46.28 -1.37 79.78
N TYR A 163 45.66 -1.82 78.69
CA TYR A 163 44.96 -3.10 78.60
C TYR A 163 45.79 -4.17 77.87
N SER A 164 45.72 -5.40 78.36
CA SER A 164 46.15 -6.61 77.65
C SER A 164 45.03 -7.64 77.64
N TYR A 165 44.89 -8.39 76.55
CA TYR A 165 43.82 -9.35 76.34
C TYR A 165 44.40 -10.77 76.33
N GLN A 166 43.61 -11.75 76.75
CA GLN A 166 43.91 -13.16 76.53
C GLN A 166 42.64 -13.89 76.14
N TRP A 167 42.66 -14.53 74.96
CA TRP A 167 41.55 -15.35 74.51
C TRP A 167 41.73 -16.80 74.96
N PHE A 168 40.60 -17.44 75.21
CA PHE A 168 40.47 -18.81 75.69
C PHE A 168 39.45 -19.57 74.86
N TYR A 169 39.56 -20.89 74.84
CA TYR A 169 38.49 -21.77 74.39
C TYR A 169 38.19 -22.84 75.43
N LYS A 170 36.93 -23.25 75.53
CA LYS A 170 36.45 -24.24 76.49
C LYS A 170 36.88 -25.66 76.11
N LEU A 171 37.33 -26.43 77.09
CA LEU A 171 37.78 -27.81 76.98
C LEU A 171 37.00 -28.66 78.02
N GLY A 172 35.90 -29.29 77.60
CA GLY A 172 34.96 -29.97 78.50
C GLY A 172 34.12 -29.01 79.35
N ASP A 173 33.32 -29.53 80.30
CA ASP A 173 32.26 -28.73 80.94
C ASP A 173 32.77 -27.60 81.86
N ASN A 174 33.98 -27.73 82.43
CA ASN A 174 34.49 -26.84 83.48
C ASN A 174 35.92 -26.32 83.28
N SER A 175 36.57 -26.48 82.11
CA SER A 175 37.94 -25.97 81.91
C SER A 175 38.10 -25.11 80.66
N PHE A 176 38.96 -24.09 80.73
CA PHE A 176 39.31 -23.20 79.62
C PHE A 176 40.81 -23.26 79.36
N THR A 177 41.20 -23.33 78.09
CA THR A 177 42.60 -23.33 77.63
C THR A 177 42.91 -22.04 76.90
N ILE A 178 44.13 -21.54 77.09
CA ILE A 178 44.68 -20.35 76.41
C ILE A 178 44.77 -20.59 74.91
N ILE A 179 44.32 -19.62 74.11
CA ILE A 179 44.63 -19.55 72.69
C ILE A 179 45.98 -18.84 72.55
N GLU A 180 47.02 -19.63 72.27
CA GLU A 180 48.40 -19.15 72.14
C GLU A 180 48.51 -18.01 71.10
N GLY A 181 49.16 -16.91 71.49
CA GLY A 181 49.36 -15.72 70.65
C GLY A 181 48.14 -14.80 70.48
N ALA A 182 46.95 -15.17 70.97
CA ALA A 182 45.75 -14.33 70.89
C ALA A 182 45.72 -13.28 72.01
N ALA A 183 46.56 -12.25 71.87
CA ALA A 183 46.73 -11.18 72.86
C ALA A 183 46.09 -9.83 72.48
N GLY A 184 45.42 -9.78 71.33
CA GLY A 184 44.79 -8.56 70.80
C GLY A 184 43.38 -8.32 71.33
N SER A 185 42.90 -7.08 71.18
CA SER A 185 41.49 -6.72 71.44
C SER A 185 40.50 -7.39 70.48
N THR A 186 41.02 -8.02 69.42
CA THR A 186 40.29 -8.81 68.43
C THR A 186 40.93 -10.19 68.26
N TYR A 187 40.14 -11.16 67.78
CA TYR A 187 40.58 -12.51 67.47
C TYR A 187 39.85 -13.07 66.25
N THR A 188 40.59 -13.59 65.26
CA THR A 188 40.02 -14.22 64.06
C THR A 188 39.94 -15.72 64.26
N ILE A 189 38.74 -16.27 64.10
CA ILE A 189 38.47 -17.69 64.21
C ILE A 189 39.18 -18.43 63.06
N PRO A 190 40.04 -19.41 63.34
CA PRO A 190 40.67 -20.22 62.29
C PRO A 190 39.63 -20.91 61.41
N LYS A 191 39.91 -21.08 60.11
CA LYS A 191 39.00 -21.79 59.19
C LYS A 191 38.77 -23.25 59.60
N ASP A 192 39.75 -23.85 60.27
CA ASP A 192 39.73 -25.21 60.81
C ASP A 192 39.36 -25.27 62.30
N ALA A 193 38.77 -24.21 62.87
CA ALA A 193 38.47 -24.11 64.30
C ALA A 193 37.61 -25.28 64.83
N ILE A 194 36.60 -25.71 64.07
CA ILE A 194 35.72 -26.84 64.45
C ILE A 194 36.51 -28.15 64.48
N GLU A 195 37.34 -28.40 63.47
CA GLU A 195 38.20 -29.59 63.37
C GLU A 195 39.21 -29.65 64.52
N LYS A 196 39.66 -28.48 64.99
CA LYS A 196 40.58 -28.31 66.13
C LYS A 196 39.89 -28.25 67.50
N GLY A 197 38.57 -28.39 67.56
CA GLY A 197 37.81 -28.37 68.83
C GLY A 197 37.67 -26.99 69.48
N ILE A 198 37.97 -25.90 68.76
CA ILE A 198 37.81 -24.52 69.23
C ILE A 198 36.35 -24.13 69.04
N LYS A 199 35.49 -24.50 70.01
CA LYS A 199 34.04 -24.30 69.94
C LYS A 199 33.54 -23.12 70.74
N ASP A 200 34.01 -22.92 71.96
CA ASP A 200 33.41 -22.00 72.90
C ASP A 200 34.48 -21.02 73.36
N ILE A 201 34.51 -19.82 72.79
CA ILE A 201 35.57 -18.84 73.02
C ILE A 201 35.18 -17.83 74.09
N SER A 202 36.15 -17.38 74.88
CA SER A 202 35.97 -16.37 75.93
C SER A 202 37.25 -15.55 76.07
N VAL A 203 37.19 -14.41 76.74
CA VAL A 203 38.34 -13.51 76.89
C VAL A 203 38.44 -13.00 78.32
N THR A 204 39.66 -12.82 78.83
CA THR A 204 39.93 -11.97 80.00
C THR A 204 40.70 -10.74 79.56
N VAL A 205 40.46 -9.63 80.27
CA VAL A 205 41.20 -8.39 80.07
C VAL A 205 41.91 -8.06 81.37
N LYS A 206 43.19 -7.70 81.26
CA LYS A 206 43.98 -7.22 82.39
C LYS A 206 44.29 -5.75 82.16
N ALA A 207 43.90 -4.91 83.13
CA ALA A 207 44.20 -3.50 83.13
C ALA A 207 45.35 -3.21 84.10
N LYS A 208 46.39 -2.54 83.60
CA LYS A 208 47.50 -2.02 84.40
C LYS A 208 47.22 -0.55 84.73
N VAL A 209 47.24 -0.22 86.02
CA VAL A 209 47.05 1.14 86.55
C VAL A 209 48.23 1.49 87.45
N GLY A 210 49.14 2.33 86.97
CA GLY A 210 50.42 2.57 87.65
C GLY A 210 51.22 1.26 87.83
N LEU A 211 51.50 0.90 89.08
CA LEU A 211 52.16 -0.37 89.45
C LEU A 211 51.17 -1.49 89.82
N SER A 212 49.87 -1.19 89.89
CA SER A 212 48.83 -2.14 90.25
C SER A 212 48.20 -2.78 89.01
N PHE A 213 47.68 -4.00 89.18
CA PHE A 213 46.96 -4.72 88.13
C PHE A 213 45.58 -5.15 88.63
N VAL A 214 44.59 -5.05 87.76
CA VAL A 214 43.25 -5.61 87.95
C VAL A 214 42.87 -6.43 86.73
N GLU A 215 42.27 -7.58 86.96
CA GLU A 215 41.87 -8.52 85.91
C GLU A 215 40.35 -8.68 85.92
N SER A 216 39.76 -8.73 84.73
CA SER A 216 38.33 -8.92 84.57
C SER A 216 37.95 -10.35 84.94
N LYS A 217 36.67 -10.57 85.25
CA LYS A 217 36.10 -11.91 85.16
C LYS A 217 36.20 -12.42 83.72
N LEU A 218 36.22 -13.74 83.56
CA LEU A 218 36.12 -14.37 82.25
C LEU A 218 34.82 -13.93 81.55
N SER A 219 34.90 -13.53 80.29
CA SER A 219 33.72 -13.11 79.53
C SER A 219 32.71 -14.26 79.38
N ASN A 220 31.46 -13.91 79.07
CA ASN A 220 30.53 -14.90 78.53
C ASN A 220 31.08 -15.51 77.24
N THR A 221 30.67 -16.75 76.99
CA THR A 221 31.14 -17.57 75.88
C THR A 221 30.43 -17.22 74.57
N ILE A 222 31.17 -17.26 73.47
CA ILE A 222 30.65 -17.19 72.10
C ILE A 222 30.93 -18.53 71.43
N THR A 223 29.94 -19.10 70.74
CA THR A 223 30.07 -20.44 70.15
C THR A 223 30.44 -20.37 68.67
N VAL A 224 31.55 -20.99 68.28
CA VAL A 224 31.93 -21.25 66.90
C VAL A 224 31.04 -22.35 66.32
N SER A 225 30.33 -22.07 65.22
CA SER A 225 29.36 -22.99 64.62
C SER A 225 29.26 -22.85 63.10
N THR A 226 29.18 -23.99 62.40
CA THR A 226 28.81 -24.05 60.96
C THR A 226 27.32 -24.32 60.77
N VAL A 227 26.56 -24.59 61.84
CA VAL A 227 25.14 -24.95 61.77
C VAL A 227 24.32 -23.93 60.99
N PRO A 228 24.50 -22.60 61.14
CA PRO A 228 23.73 -21.63 60.34
C PRO A 228 24.00 -21.73 58.83
N THR A 229 25.26 -21.90 58.42
CA THR A 229 25.64 -22.04 57.01
C THR A 229 25.27 -23.40 56.43
N ASP A 230 25.35 -24.47 57.22
CA ASP A 230 24.96 -25.83 56.83
C ASP A 230 23.43 -25.95 56.69
N THR A 231 22.68 -25.34 57.62
CA THR A 231 21.22 -25.26 57.57
C THR A 231 20.79 -24.54 56.31
N LEU A 232 21.36 -23.36 56.03
CA LEU A 232 21.07 -22.62 54.81
C LEU A 232 21.44 -23.40 53.54
N THR A 233 22.59 -24.07 53.52
CA THR A 233 23.00 -24.94 52.39
C THR A 233 21.99 -26.06 52.14
N ASN A 234 21.51 -26.71 53.20
CA ASN A 234 20.49 -27.77 53.10
C ASN A 234 19.11 -27.23 52.69
N GLU A 235 18.71 -26.07 53.22
CA GLU A 235 17.47 -25.39 52.82
C GLU A 235 17.48 -24.99 51.34
N ILE A 236 18.62 -24.49 50.83
CA ILE A 236 18.81 -24.20 49.39
C ILE A 236 18.79 -25.49 48.57
N LYS A 237 19.40 -26.58 49.05
CA LYS A 237 19.37 -27.88 48.36
C LYS A 237 17.94 -28.43 48.24
N ALA A 238 17.12 -28.22 49.28
CA ALA A 238 15.72 -28.63 49.31
C ALA A 238 14.80 -27.82 48.38
N LEU A 239 15.31 -26.78 47.70
CA LEU A 239 14.58 -26.09 46.63
C LEU A 239 14.39 -26.98 45.39
N LEU A 240 15.23 -28.01 45.21
CA LEU A 240 15.18 -28.92 44.07
C LEU A 240 14.70 -30.31 44.50
N ILE A 241 13.86 -30.94 43.69
CA ILE A 241 13.58 -32.39 43.77
C ILE A 241 14.71 -33.15 43.05
N HIS A 242 15.06 -32.67 41.86
CA HIS A 242 16.19 -33.10 41.04
C HIS A 242 16.65 -31.92 40.16
N ASP A 243 17.76 -32.05 39.43
CA ASP A 243 18.42 -30.95 38.70
C ASP A 243 17.51 -30.16 37.74
N ASN A 244 16.41 -30.76 37.29
CA ASN A 244 15.46 -30.18 36.33
C ASN A 244 14.06 -29.88 36.92
N LYS A 245 13.89 -29.92 38.25
CA LYS A 245 12.59 -29.68 38.89
C LYS A 245 12.72 -29.05 40.27
N TYR A 246 12.11 -27.87 40.44
CA TYR A 246 11.94 -27.25 41.74
C TYR A 246 10.90 -28.00 42.59
N ASN A 247 11.08 -27.96 43.90
CA ASN A 247 10.16 -28.48 44.88
C ASN A 247 9.09 -27.42 45.20
N VAL A 248 8.10 -27.31 44.32
CA VAL A 248 7.04 -26.30 44.36
C VAL A 248 5.70 -26.98 44.58
N SER A 249 5.02 -26.60 45.66
CA SER A 249 3.60 -26.90 45.87
C SER A 249 2.70 -25.77 45.38
N ASP A 250 3.16 -24.53 45.58
CA ASP A 250 2.50 -23.27 45.26
C ASP A 250 3.58 -22.23 44.95
N PHE A 251 3.34 -21.41 43.91
CA PHE A 251 4.30 -20.43 43.42
C PHE A 251 4.55 -19.30 44.43
N GLU A 252 3.53 -18.80 45.13
CA GLU A 252 3.66 -17.70 46.10
C GLU A 252 4.47 -18.15 47.32
N SER A 253 4.20 -19.33 47.88
CA SER A 253 4.99 -19.88 48.99
C SER A 253 6.43 -20.17 48.58
N PHE A 254 6.66 -20.62 47.34
CA PHE A 254 8.02 -20.83 46.85
C PHE A 254 8.77 -19.49 46.72
N GLU A 255 8.15 -18.46 46.15
CA GLU A 255 8.71 -17.11 46.09
C GLU A 255 9.03 -16.55 47.49
N ALA A 256 8.12 -16.70 48.44
CA ALA A 256 8.33 -16.27 49.83
C ALA A 256 9.52 -17.01 50.45
N LYS A 257 9.61 -18.33 50.26
CA LYS A 257 10.70 -19.15 50.77
C LYS A 257 12.05 -18.73 50.19
N ILE A 258 12.18 -18.51 48.88
CA ILE A 258 13.48 -18.09 48.32
C ILE A 258 13.89 -16.68 48.76
N LYS A 259 12.93 -15.76 48.96
CA LYS A 259 13.21 -14.43 49.53
C LYS A 259 13.67 -14.50 50.99
N GLU A 260 13.09 -15.42 51.76
CA GLU A 260 13.55 -15.72 53.13
C GLU A 260 15.00 -16.24 53.11
N LEU A 261 15.31 -17.23 52.25
CA LEU A 261 16.66 -17.78 52.12
C LEU A 261 17.68 -16.73 51.65
N GLU A 262 17.30 -15.86 50.72
CA GLU A 262 18.14 -14.74 50.28
C GLU A 262 18.39 -13.76 51.43
N SER A 263 17.38 -13.46 52.24
CA SER A 263 17.53 -12.60 53.42
C SER A 263 18.47 -13.23 54.46
N LYS A 264 18.32 -14.54 54.72
CA LYS A 264 19.23 -15.32 55.58
C LYS A 264 20.65 -15.27 55.04
N TYR A 265 20.85 -15.46 53.73
CA TYR A 265 22.17 -15.36 53.10
C TYR A 265 22.74 -13.94 53.22
N GLN A 266 21.96 -12.90 52.94
CA GLN A 266 22.45 -11.51 52.97
C GLN A 266 22.85 -11.06 54.38
N ALA A 267 22.19 -11.58 55.41
CA ALA A 267 22.51 -11.33 56.82
C ALA A 267 23.84 -11.97 57.27
N LEU A 268 24.40 -12.92 56.50
CA LEU A 268 25.71 -13.51 56.80
C LEU A 268 26.85 -12.52 56.53
N SER A 269 27.92 -12.64 57.31
CA SER A 269 29.18 -11.96 57.05
C SER A 269 29.82 -12.43 55.73
N ALA A 270 30.76 -11.66 55.19
CA ALA A 270 31.46 -12.06 53.96
C ALA A 270 32.19 -13.43 54.06
N PRO A 271 32.88 -13.76 55.17
CA PRO A 271 33.44 -15.10 55.38
C PRO A 271 32.36 -16.20 55.47
N ALA A 272 31.25 -15.97 56.18
CA ALA A 272 30.19 -16.96 56.31
C ALA A 272 29.45 -17.22 54.98
N LYS A 273 29.28 -16.19 54.13
CA LYS A 273 28.74 -16.33 52.77
C LYS A 273 29.57 -17.29 51.90
N ALA A 274 30.89 -17.30 52.06
CA ALA A 274 31.78 -18.19 51.30
C ALA A 274 31.62 -19.68 51.68
N ASN A 275 31.03 -19.98 52.85
CA ASN A 275 30.79 -21.34 53.31
C ASN A 275 29.47 -21.93 52.74
N VAL A 276 28.61 -21.13 52.10
CA VAL A 276 27.37 -21.59 51.44
C VAL A 276 27.68 -21.95 49.99
N SER A 277 28.03 -23.23 49.76
CA SER A 277 28.61 -23.68 48.49
C SER A 277 27.63 -23.76 47.30
N ASN A 278 26.32 -23.75 47.56
CA ASN A 278 25.27 -23.91 46.55
C ASN A 278 24.44 -22.63 46.32
N TYR A 279 24.98 -21.45 46.66
CA TYR A 279 24.27 -20.17 46.48
C TYR A 279 23.82 -19.91 45.03
N ASP A 280 24.54 -20.42 44.03
CA ASP A 280 24.15 -20.30 42.63
C ASP A 280 22.76 -20.91 42.33
N VAL A 281 22.34 -21.94 43.08
CA VAL A 281 20.99 -22.51 42.98
C VAL A 281 19.93 -21.50 43.44
N LEU A 282 20.16 -20.84 44.57
CA LEU A 282 19.26 -19.80 45.09
C LEU A 282 19.21 -18.59 44.15
N LYS A 283 20.37 -18.15 43.65
CA LYS A 283 20.48 -17.07 42.67
C LYS A 283 19.72 -17.39 41.38
N ARG A 284 19.81 -18.64 40.90
CA ARG A 284 19.05 -19.11 39.75
C ARG A 284 17.55 -19.15 40.03
N ALA A 285 17.12 -19.67 41.18
CA ALA A 285 15.71 -19.70 41.58
C ALA A 285 15.10 -18.29 41.66
N LEU A 286 15.83 -17.31 42.21
CA LEU A 286 15.42 -15.89 42.22
C LEU A 286 15.23 -15.33 40.80
N ALA A 287 16.16 -15.64 39.89
CA ALA A 287 16.06 -15.21 38.50
C ALA A 287 14.88 -15.86 37.77
N ASP A 288 14.62 -17.15 38.04
CA ASP A 288 13.54 -17.91 37.42
C ASP A 288 12.15 -17.43 37.92
N VAL A 289 11.99 -17.20 39.23
CA VAL A 289 10.78 -16.59 39.79
C VAL A 289 10.54 -15.20 39.21
N ALA A 290 11.58 -14.36 39.10
CA ALA A 290 11.44 -13.04 38.48
C ALA A 290 11.02 -13.12 37.00
N LEU A 291 11.40 -14.18 36.29
CA LEU A 291 11.04 -14.40 34.90
C LEU A 291 9.58 -14.86 34.77
N LEU A 292 9.11 -15.75 35.65
CA LEU A 292 7.72 -16.19 35.68
C LEU A 292 6.76 -15.08 36.11
N ASN A 293 7.12 -14.29 37.14
CA ASN A 293 6.35 -13.11 37.57
C ASN A 293 6.14 -12.11 36.42
N LYS A 294 7.17 -11.89 35.59
CA LYS A 294 7.02 -11.04 34.39
C LYS A 294 6.05 -11.60 33.37
N LEU A 295 5.92 -12.92 33.29
CA LEU A 295 4.98 -13.58 32.39
C LEU A 295 3.55 -13.53 32.95
N GLU A 296 3.36 -13.74 34.26
CA GLU A 296 2.07 -13.54 34.93
C GLU A 296 1.59 -12.09 34.80
N GLU A 297 2.47 -11.10 35.01
CA GLU A 297 2.17 -9.69 34.81
C GLU A 297 1.74 -9.39 33.35
N LYS A 298 2.30 -10.09 32.36
CA LYS A 298 1.83 -9.98 30.97
C LYS A 298 0.42 -10.56 30.80
N VAL A 299 0.10 -11.67 31.46
CA VAL A 299 -1.24 -12.27 31.40
C VAL A 299 -2.26 -11.32 32.03
N ASP A 300 -1.97 -10.74 33.20
CA ASP A 300 -2.87 -9.83 33.91
C ASP A 300 -3.18 -8.54 33.12
N LYS A 301 -2.21 -8.05 32.36
CA LYS A 301 -2.34 -6.84 31.51
C LYS A 301 -3.05 -7.08 30.20
N LEU A 302 -3.45 -8.32 29.86
CA LEU A 302 -4.11 -8.61 28.59
C LEU A 302 -5.39 -7.78 28.38
N GLN A 303 -6.14 -7.52 29.46
CA GLN A 303 -7.37 -6.70 29.43
C GLN A 303 -7.13 -5.24 29.03
N ASP A 304 -5.93 -4.72 29.27
CA ASP A 304 -5.52 -3.35 28.94
C ASP A 304 -5.03 -3.21 27.48
N VAL A 305 -4.86 -4.34 26.77
CA VAL A 305 -4.40 -4.36 25.38
C VAL A 305 -5.57 -4.11 24.43
N ASN A 306 -5.35 -3.20 23.47
CA ASN A 306 -6.30 -2.90 22.41
C ASN A 306 -6.67 -4.19 21.65
N GLU A 307 -7.96 -4.38 21.38
CA GLU A 307 -8.51 -5.57 20.71
C GLU A 307 -7.75 -5.96 19.43
N LYS A 308 -7.32 -4.97 18.63
CA LYS A 308 -6.53 -5.20 17.41
C LYS A 308 -5.13 -5.81 17.66
N ASP A 309 -4.53 -5.53 18.81
CA ASP A 309 -3.15 -5.91 19.16
C ASP A 309 -3.11 -7.16 20.06
N ARG A 310 -4.27 -7.57 20.64
CA ARG A 310 -4.38 -8.75 21.53
C ARG A 310 -3.83 -10.04 20.91
N PRO A 311 -4.12 -10.41 19.65
CA PRO A 311 -3.61 -11.67 19.09
C PRO A 311 -2.08 -11.74 19.11
N LYS A 312 -1.42 -10.64 18.72
CA LYS A 312 0.04 -10.54 18.78
C LYS A 312 0.55 -10.61 20.21
N TYR A 313 -0.12 -9.93 21.14
CA TYR A 313 0.27 -9.92 22.55
C TYR A 313 0.16 -11.31 23.20
N ILE A 314 -0.90 -12.07 22.88
CA ILE A 314 -1.07 -13.47 23.31
C ILE A 314 0.02 -14.36 22.71
N GLN A 315 0.35 -14.18 21.43
CA GLN A 315 1.44 -14.92 20.78
C GLN A 315 2.81 -14.63 21.44
N GLU A 316 3.08 -13.39 21.84
CA GLU A 316 4.28 -13.04 22.60
C GLU A 316 4.33 -13.70 24.01
N MET A 317 3.17 -13.95 24.64
CA MET A 317 3.10 -14.71 25.89
C MET A 317 3.42 -16.19 25.67
N GLU A 318 2.84 -16.80 24.63
CA GLU A 318 3.14 -18.18 24.24
C GLU A 318 4.64 -18.34 23.93
N GLU A 319 5.23 -17.44 23.15
CA GLU A 319 6.66 -17.45 22.85
C GLU A 319 7.53 -17.28 24.10
N ALA A 320 7.10 -16.47 25.07
CA ALA A 320 7.81 -16.29 26.33
C ALA A 320 7.75 -17.58 27.18
N TYR A 321 6.58 -18.21 27.30
CA TYR A 321 6.43 -19.50 27.99
C TYR A 321 7.25 -20.60 27.31
N ASN A 322 7.27 -20.64 25.98
CA ASN A 322 8.03 -21.62 25.21
C ASN A 322 9.56 -21.45 25.31
N LYS A 323 10.06 -20.30 25.78
CA LYS A 323 11.50 -20.06 26.04
C LYS A 323 11.94 -20.55 27.42
N LEU A 324 11.01 -20.83 28.32
CA LEU A 324 11.32 -21.39 29.63
C LEU A 324 11.97 -22.75 29.44
N ASP A 325 13.04 -23.07 30.18
CA ASP A 325 13.54 -24.45 30.27
C ASP A 325 12.67 -25.28 31.24
N GLN A 326 12.90 -26.59 31.29
CA GLN A 326 12.10 -27.51 32.11
C GLN A 326 12.16 -27.17 33.61
N LEU A 327 13.30 -26.68 34.11
CA LEU A 327 13.45 -26.27 35.50
C LEU A 327 12.58 -25.03 35.76
N GLN A 328 12.61 -24.02 34.89
CA GLN A 328 11.76 -22.84 34.96
C GLN A 328 10.27 -23.18 34.88
N ARG A 329 9.86 -24.06 33.95
CA ARG A 329 8.46 -24.49 33.82
C ARG A 329 7.96 -25.25 35.05
N SER A 330 8.84 -25.89 35.83
CA SER A 330 8.43 -26.55 37.07
C SER A 330 7.91 -25.61 38.16
N LEU A 331 8.11 -24.29 38.01
CA LEU A 331 7.50 -23.27 38.87
C LEU A 331 6.00 -23.06 38.56
N ASP A 332 5.54 -23.38 37.34
CA ASP A 332 4.12 -23.38 36.96
C ASP A 332 3.43 -24.64 37.50
N ALA A 333 3.15 -24.64 38.81
CA ALA A 333 2.56 -25.77 39.50
C ALA A 333 1.20 -26.16 38.87
N ASN A 334 1.07 -27.44 38.50
CA ASN A 334 -0.11 -27.99 37.79
C ASN A 334 -0.36 -27.38 36.40
N GLU A 335 0.63 -26.72 35.79
CA GLU A 335 0.54 -26.13 34.44
C GLU A 335 -0.62 -25.12 34.30
N VAL A 336 -0.91 -24.36 35.36
CA VAL A 336 -2.03 -23.39 35.40
C VAL A 336 -1.76 -22.23 34.44
N LEU A 337 -0.55 -21.64 34.49
CA LEU A 337 -0.16 -20.55 33.60
C LEU A 337 -0.15 -21.01 32.14
N TYR A 338 0.40 -22.19 31.87
CA TYR A 338 0.35 -22.80 30.54
C TYR A 338 -1.10 -22.97 30.05
N THR A 339 -1.98 -23.54 30.88
CA THR A 339 -3.38 -23.79 30.54
C THR A 339 -4.12 -22.47 30.26
N ASN A 340 -3.84 -21.42 31.04
CA ASN A 340 -4.40 -20.10 30.83
C ASN A 340 -3.94 -19.51 29.48
N ILE A 341 -2.63 -19.51 29.19
CA ILE A 341 -2.10 -19.04 27.91
C ILE A 341 -2.68 -19.85 26.74
N LYS A 342 -2.74 -21.18 26.88
CA LYS A 342 -3.33 -22.10 25.89
C LYS A 342 -4.80 -21.79 25.62
N ASN A 343 -5.60 -21.51 26.65
CA ASN A 343 -7.01 -21.18 26.49
C ASN A 343 -7.22 -19.79 25.86
N LEU A 344 -6.22 -18.90 25.96
CA LEU A 344 -6.22 -17.60 25.29
C LEU A 344 -5.78 -17.68 23.82
N LEU A 345 -5.02 -18.72 23.45
CA LEU A 345 -4.67 -19.02 22.07
C LEU A 345 -5.92 -19.49 21.31
N ASN A 346 -6.73 -18.53 20.89
CA ASN A 346 -7.62 -18.74 19.77
C ASN A 346 -6.75 -18.87 18.53
N GLU A 347 -6.89 -20.00 17.84
CA GLU A 347 -6.36 -20.12 16.49
C GLU A 347 -6.90 -18.94 15.68
N PRO A 348 -6.08 -18.31 14.83
CA PRO A 348 -6.54 -17.18 14.06
C PRO A 348 -7.81 -17.57 13.32
N ASN A 349 -8.56 -16.56 12.92
CA ASN A 349 -9.74 -16.64 12.07
C ASN A 349 -9.45 -17.26 10.67
N ASP A 350 -8.37 -18.04 10.53
CA ASP A 350 -7.81 -18.67 9.35
C ASP A 350 -8.85 -19.48 8.57
N LEU A 351 -9.79 -20.18 9.25
CA LEU A 351 -10.90 -20.90 8.61
C LEU A 351 -12.03 -19.98 8.09
N GLU A 352 -12.30 -18.87 8.78
CA GLU A 352 -13.24 -17.86 8.27
C GLU A 352 -12.60 -17.08 7.11
N GLU A 353 -11.34 -16.67 7.23
CA GLU A 353 -10.59 -15.94 6.20
C GLU A 353 -10.44 -16.78 4.92
N ILE A 354 -10.15 -18.08 5.03
CA ILE A 354 -10.08 -18.95 3.84
C ILE A 354 -11.46 -19.20 3.22
N SER A 355 -12.52 -19.28 4.04
CA SER A 355 -13.89 -19.36 3.53
C SER A 355 -14.27 -18.08 2.78
N GLU A 356 -13.83 -16.92 3.29
CA GLU A 356 -14.02 -15.63 2.65
C GLU A 356 -13.19 -15.50 1.37
N VAL A 357 -11.94 -16.01 1.34
CA VAL A 357 -11.15 -16.14 0.09
C VAL A 357 -11.90 -16.96 -0.95
N ARG A 358 -12.51 -18.09 -0.56
CA ARG A 358 -13.30 -18.93 -1.46
C ARG A 358 -14.52 -18.17 -2.00
N ARG A 359 -15.27 -17.48 -1.13
CA ARG A 359 -16.40 -16.62 -1.51
C ARG A 359 -15.97 -15.54 -2.50
N LEU A 360 -14.85 -14.86 -2.23
CA LEU A 360 -14.33 -13.79 -3.08
C LEU A 360 -13.82 -14.30 -4.42
N ASN A 361 -13.10 -15.43 -4.46
CA ASN A 361 -12.66 -16.05 -5.69
C ASN A 361 -13.85 -16.44 -6.58
N GLN A 362 -14.93 -16.98 -6.00
CA GLN A 362 -16.18 -17.24 -6.71
C GLN A 362 -16.84 -15.94 -7.18
N ALA A 363 -16.93 -14.92 -6.33
CA ALA A 363 -17.51 -13.62 -6.70
C ALA A 363 -16.78 -12.98 -7.89
N ILE A 364 -15.44 -13.05 -7.94
CA ILE A 364 -14.64 -12.54 -9.05
C ILE A 364 -14.94 -13.28 -10.35
N VAL A 365 -15.01 -14.62 -10.32
CA VAL A 365 -15.33 -15.41 -11.52
C VAL A 365 -16.78 -15.16 -11.96
N HIS A 366 -17.71 -15.04 -11.02
CA HIS A 366 -19.12 -14.74 -11.26
C HIS A 366 -19.39 -13.31 -11.72
N LEU A 367 -18.38 -12.43 -11.81
CA LEU A 367 -18.52 -11.18 -12.55
C LEU A 367 -18.77 -11.42 -14.04
N LEU A 368 -18.36 -12.57 -14.56
CA LEU A 368 -18.50 -12.95 -15.96
C LEU A 368 -19.62 -13.99 -16.14
N SER A 369 -20.44 -13.80 -17.16
CA SER A 369 -21.32 -14.82 -17.72
C SER A 369 -20.88 -15.16 -19.15
N TYR A 370 -21.29 -16.36 -19.58
CA TYR A 370 -20.90 -16.92 -20.87
C TYR A 370 -22.14 -17.33 -21.63
N GLU A 371 -22.54 -16.50 -22.59
CA GLU A 371 -23.75 -16.67 -23.38
C GLU A 371 -23.42 -16.58 -24.87
N ASN A 372 -24.05 -17.40 -25.70
CA ASN A 372 -23.85 -17.41 -27.16
C ASN A 372 -22.37 -17.49 -27.59
N SER A 373 -21.58 -18.27 -26.85
CA SER A 373 -20.13 -18.42 -27.05
C SER A 373 -19.33 -17.12 -26.88
N LEU A 374 -19.80 -16.21 -26.02
CA LEU A 374 -19.14 -14.95 -25.70
C LEU A 374 -19.12 -14.69 -24.20
N ALA A 375 -18.03 -14.10 -23.71
CA ALA A 375 -17.93 -13.61 -22.34
C ALA A 375 -18.56 -12.21 -22.24
N GLN A 376 -19.39 -11.99 -21.24
CA GLN A 376 -19.93 -10.67 -20.87
C GLN A 376 -19.93 -10.51 -19.36
N TYR A 377 -20.09 -9.27 -18.88
CA TYR A 377 -20.31 -9.04 -17.46
C TYR A 377 -21.74 -9.44 -17.08
N VAL A 378 -21.93 -9.99 -15.89
CA VAL A 378 -23.27 -10.30 -15.36
C VAL A 378 -24.12 -9.03 -15.23
N PRO A 379 -23.63 -7.93 -14.64
CA PRO A 379 -24.32 -6.64 -14.73
C PRO A 379 -24.38 -6.12 -16.17
N SER A 380 -25.57 -5.72 -16.61
CA SER A 380 -25.81 -5.14 -17.94
C SER A 380 -25.62 -3.62 -18.01
N ASP A 381 -25.23 -2.99 -16.90
CA ASP A 381 -24.92 -1.57 -16.86
C ASP A 381 -23.63 -1.31 -16.08
N LYS A 382 -22.99 -0.20 -16.46
CA LYS A 382 -21.68 0.20 -15.96
C LYS A 382 -21.68 0.59 -14.48
N ASP A 383 -22.76 1.16 -13.94
CA ASP A 383 -22.80 1.63 -12.55
C ASP A 383 -22.99 0.46 -11.57
N THR A 384 -23.84 -0.52 -11.92
CA THR A 384 -24.00 -1.77 -11.16
C THR A 384 -22.71 -2.59 -11.14
N LEU A 385 -22.03 -2.73 -12.29
CA LEU A 385 -20.72 -3.41 -12.34
C LEU A 385 -19.69 -2.70 -11.46
N LYS A 386 -19.66 -1.36 -11.48
CA LYS A 386 -18.74 -0.57 -10.67
C LYS A 386 -18.98 -0.78 -9.17
N ALA A 387 -20.24 -0.75 -8.72
CA ALA A 387 -20.58 -1.00 -7.32
C ALA A 387 -20.15 -2.40 -6.87
N LEU A 388 -20.39 -3.43 -7.69
CA LEU A 388 -20.01 -4.80 -7.39
C LEU A 388 -18.49 -4.99 -7.33
N VAL A 389 -17.75 -4.43 -8.29
CA VAL A 389 -16.28 -4.46 -8.28
C VAL A 389 -15.71 -3.74 -7.06
N THR A 390 -16.25 -2.58 -6.69
CA THR A 390 -15.83 -1.84 -5.49
C THR A 390 -16.09 -2.64 -4.21
N SER A 391 -17.26 -3.27 -4.08
CA SER A 391 -17.57 -4.15 -2.94
C SER A 391 -16.59 -5.32 -2.82
N ILE A 392 -16.24 -5.97 -3.94
CA ILE A 392 -15.26 -7.06 -3.93
C ILE A 392 -13.87 -6.55 -3.52
N GLU A 393 -13.44 -5.39 -4.03
CA GLU A 393 -12.13 -4.80 -3.65
C GLU A 393 -12.09 -4.40 -2.17
N GLU A 394 -13.18 -3.89 -1.61
CA GLU A 394 -13.31 -3.56 -0.18
C GLU A 394 -13.27 -4.81 0.70
N ASP A 395 -13.93 -5.90 0.30
CA ASP A 395 -13.89 -7.17 1.03
C ASP A 395 -12.51 -7.83 0.97
N ILE A 396 -11.83 -7.79 -0.18
CA ILE A 396 -10.42 -8.23 -0.29
C ILE A 396 -9.52 -7.41 0.66
N ALA A 397 -9.78 -6.11 0.82
CA ALA A 397 -9.02 -5.26 1.72
C ALA A 397 -9.24 -5.57 3.22
N LYS A 398 -10.33 -6.25 3.58
CA LYS A 398 -10.59 -6.70 4.96
C LYS A 398 -9.77 -7.94 5.35
N LEU A 399 -9.40 -8.78 4.37
CA LEU A 399 -8.58 -9.95 4.61
C LEU A 399 -7.19 -9.58 5.15
N SER A 400 -6.61 -10.45 5.95
CA SER A 400 -5.23 -10.33 6.40
C SER A 400 -4.24 -10.51 5.24
N PRO A 401 -3.01 -9.94 5.33
CA PRO A 401 -2.07 -9.89 4.20
C PRO A 401 -1.74 -11.25 3.58
N ASN A 402 -1.73 -12.31 4.39
CA ASN A 402 -1.42 -13.67 3.93
C ASN A 402 -2.53 -14.24 3.03
N TYR A 403 -3.80 -13.95 3.31
CA TYR A 403 -4.94 -14.44 2.52
C TYR A 403 -5.26 -13.59 1.30
N ARG A 404 -4.91 -12.29 1.30
CA ARG A 404 -4.99 -11.47 0.08
C ARG A 404 -4.17 -12.06 -1.08
N GLY A 405 -3.03 -12.68 -0.75
CA GLY A 405 -2.19 -13.39 -1.72
C GLY A 405 -2.82 -14.65 -2.32
N ALA A 406 -3.86 -15.19 -1.68
CA ALA A 406 -4.62 -16.35 -2.15
C ALA A 406 -5.83 -15.99 -3.03
N ILE A 407 -6.11 -14.69 -3.22
CA ILE A 407 -7.16 -14.22 -4.13
C ILE A 407 -6.70 -14.41 -5.58
N GLN A 408 -7.46 -15.22 -6.30
CA GLN A 408 -7.23 -15.61 -7.69
C GLN A 408 -8.00 -14.72 -8.66
N ASN A 409 -7.69 -14.81 -9.95
CA ASN A 409 -8.43 -14.14 -11.02
C ASN A 409 -8.56 -12.60 -10.93
N GLN A 410 -7.67 -11.92 -10.18
CA GLN A 410 -7.68 -10.45 -10.04
C GLN A 410 -7.55 -9.68 -11.37
N ALA A 411 -7.08 -10.35 -12.44
CA ALA A 411 -7.12 -9.81 -13.79
C ALA A 411 -8.54 -9.46 -14.24
N ILE A 412 -9.56 -10.23 -13.85
CA ILE A 412 -10.98 -9.95 -14.17
C ILE A 412 -11.41 -8.62 -13.55
N LEU A 413 -11.06 -8.36 -12.29
CA LEU A 413 -11.34 -7.09 -11.61
C LEU A 413 -10.65 -5.92 -12.31
N THR A 414 -9.37 -6.10 -12.66
CA THR A 414 -8.57 -5.07 -13.35
C THR A 414 -9.16 -4.73 -14.73
N GLU A 415 -9.56 -5.75 -15.48
CA GLU A 415 -10.22 -5.59 -16.78
C GLU A 415 -11.58 -4.93 -16.64
N ALA A 416 -12.41 -5.34 -15.67
CA ALA A 416 -13.71 -4.70 -15.40
C ALA A 416 -13.56 -3.20 -15.13
N LYS A 417 -12.57 -2.79 -14.33
CA LYS A 417 -12.28 -1.37 -14.07
C LYS A 417 -11.86 -0.62 -15.33
N SER A 418 -11.06 -1.25 -16.19
CA SER A 418 -10.66 -0.67 -17.48
C SER A 418 -11.88 -0.50 -18.41
N ASP A 419 -12.73 -1.51 -18.48
CA ASP A 419 -13.93 -1.52 -19.32
C ASP A 419 -14.97 -0.50 -18.84
N ILE A 420 -15.21 -0.40 -17.52
CA ILE A 420 -16.01 0.65 -16.89
C ILE A 420 -15.51 2.03 -17.36
N LYS A 421 -14.21 2.30 -17.25
CA LYS A 421 -13.64 3.60 -17.64
C LYS A 421 -13.80 3.88 -19.13
N LYS A 422 -13.68 2.87 -19.99
CA LYS A 422 -13.92 3.01 -21.44
C LYS A 422 -15.36 3.35 -21.75
N VAL A 423 -16.31 2.71 -21.07
CA VAL A 423 -17.74 2.99 -21.21
C VAL A 423 -18.09 4.38 -20.65
N GLU A 424 -17.49 4.82 -19.54
CA GLU A 424 -17.64 6.21 -19.05
C GLU A 424 -17.15 7.25 -20.06
N GLN A 425 -16.03 6.99 -20.72
CA GLN A 425 -15.51 7.88 -21.77
C GLN A 425 -16.44 7.93 -22.98
N PHE A 426 -17.04 6.79 -23.36
CA PHE A 426 -18.05 6.74 -24.40
C PHE A 426 -19.30 7.54 -24.01
N ILE A 427 -19.84 7.33 -22.82
CA ILE A 427 -21.01 8.05 -22.31
C ILE A 427 -20.78 9.57 -22.29
N LYS A 428 -19.61 10.03 -21.83
CA LYS A 428 -19.24 11.47 -21.84
C LYS A 428 -19.21 12.09 -23.24
N SER A 429 -19.08 11.29 -24.29
CA SER A 429 -19.14 11.83 -25.66
C SER A 429 -20.51 12.41 -26.01
N PHE A 430 -21.57 12.00 -25.31
CA PHE A 430 -22.92 12.55 -25.44
C PHE A 430 -23.08 13.95 -24.83
N ASP A 431 -22.17 14.41 -23.97
CA ASP A 431 -22.21 15.79 -23.43
C ASP A 431 -22.11 16.86 -24.53
N LYS A 432 -21.66 16.46 -25.74
CA LYS A 432 -21.59 17.32 -26.93
C LYS A 432 -22.94 17.41 -27.67
N LEU A 433 -23.90 16.55 -27.36
CA LEU A 433 -25.27 16.61 -27.85
C LEU A 433 -26.09 17.52 -26.94
N SER A 434 -26.39 18.73 -27.42
CA SER A 434 -27.30 19.68 -26.77
C SER A 434 -28.64 19.71 -27.50
N ALA A 435 -29.72 20.00 -26.77
CA ALA A 435 -31.03 20.27 -27.35
C ALA A 435 -31.01 21.47 -28.31
N ASP A 436 -30.11 22.43 -28.10
CA ASP A 436 -29.96 23.62 -28.95
C ASP A 436 -29.13 23.36 -30.24
N ASN A 437 -28.57 22.16 -30.39
CA ASN A 437 -27.81 21.83 -31.59
C ASN A 437 -28.75 21.77 -32.81
N THR A 438 -28.35 22.43 -33.90
CA THR A 438 -29.02 22.26 -35.20
C THR A 438 -28.94 20.80 -35.68
N PRO A 439 -29.88 20.31 -36.50
CA PRO A 439 -29.87 18.94 -37.02
C PRO A 439 -28.53 18.48 -37.61
N ASN A 440 -27.90 19.31 -38.46
CA ASN A 440 -26.56 19.03 -39.00
C ASN A 440 -25.50 18.84 -37.91
N LYS A 441 -25.51 19.70 -36.88
CA LYS A 441 -24.59 19.58 -35.76
C LYS A 441 -24.85 18.31 -34.95
N GLN A 442 -26.11 17.93 -34.76
CA GLN A 442 -26.48 16.66 -34.12
C GLN A 442 -25.93 15.45 -34.90
N VAL A 443 -26.15 15.37 -36.22
CA VAL A 443 -25.62 14.30 -37.07
C VAL A 443 -24.09 14.26 -37.06
N THR A 444 -23.43 15.42 -37.08
CA THR A 444 -21.96 15.51 -37.05
C THR A 444 -21.38 14.99 -35.73
N VAL A 445 -22.00 15.36 -34.60
CA VAL A 445 -21.61 14.84 -33.28
C VAL A 445 -21.91 13.35 -33.19
N ALA A 446 -23.09 12.92 -33.64
CA ALA A 446 -23.51 11.53 -33.66
C ALA A 446 -22.54 10.63 -34.43
N LYS A 447 -22.02 11.08 -35.58
CA LYS A 447 -20.97 10.36 -36.33
C LYS A 447 -19.72 10.09 -35.50
N SER A 448 -19.31 11.06 -34.67
CA SER A 448 -18.15 10.90 -33.79
C SER A 448 -18.44 9.93 -32.64
N ILE A 449 -19.65 9.99 -32.08
CA ILE A 449 -20.12 9.07 -31.04
C ILE A 449 -20.22 7.64 -31.59
N ARG A 450 -20.83 7.45 -32.77
CA ARG A 450 -20.91 6.17 -33.49
C ARG A 450 -19.53 5.57 -33.71
N SER A 451 -18.55 6.38 -34.12
CA SER A 451 -17.17 5.94 -34.29
C SER A 451 -16.52 5.48 -32.97
N ALA A 452 -16.95 5.99 -31.82
CA ALA A 452 -16.52 5.53 -30.51
C ALA A 452 -17.28 4.26 -30.07
N TYR A 453 -18.58 4.20 -30.32
CA TYR A 453 -19.43 3.03 -30.06
C TYR A 453 -18.91 1.78 -30.78
N GLU A 454 -18.57 1.90 -32.07
CA GLU A 454 -18.06 0.79 -32.89
C GLU A 454 -16.66 0.28 -32.45
N LYS A 455 -15.94 1.04 -31.62
CA LYS A 455 -14.64 0.66 -31.06
C LYS A 455 -14.76 -0.08 -29.73
N LEU A 456 -15.96 -0.14 -29.14
CA LEU A 456 -16.18 -0.89 -27.91
C LEU A 456 -16.05 -2.40 -28.18
N THR A 457 -15.44 -3.10 -27.24
CA THR A 457 -15.40 -4.56 -27.22
C THR A 457 -16.79 -5.11 -26.89
N TYR A 458 -17.01 -6.41 -27.09
CA TYR A 458 -18.30 -7.02 -26.77
C TYR A 458 -18.70 -6.82 -25.29
N LYS A 459 -17.77 -7.05 -24.36
CA LYS A 459 -17.98 -6.82 -22.91
C LYS A 459 -18.38 -5.37 -22.62
N GLN A 460 -17.68 -4.40 -23.22
CA GLN A 460 -17.95 -2.97 -23.03
C GLN A 460 -19.28 -2.55 -23.64
N LEU A 461 -19.62 -3.06 -24.83
CA LEU A 461 -20.87 -2.76 -25.52
C LEU A 461 -22.09 -3.17 -24.69
N LYS A 462 -22.01 -4.32 -24.02
CA LYS A 462 -23.08 -4.85 -23.17
C LYS A 462 -23.34 -4.04 -21.89
N LEU A 463 -22.42 -3.15 -21.51
CA LEU A 463 -22.59 -2.22 -20.39
C LEU A 463 -23.21 -0.89 -20.81
N VAL A 464 -23.40 -0.66 -22.11
CA VAL A 464 -24.04 0.56 -22.63
C VAL A 464 -25.55 0.39 -22.53
N SER A 465 -26.18 1.19 -21.68
CA SER A 465 -27.64 1.24 -21.55
C SER A 465 -28.32 1.64 -22.86
N ASP A 466 -29.47 1.03 -23.14
CA ASP A 466 -30.35 1.32 -24.29
C ASP A 466 -30.67 2.81 -24.45
N LYS A 467 -30.72 3.57 -23.33
CA LYS A 467 -30.91 5.03 -23.35
C LYS A 467 -29.91 5.73 -24.28
N TYR A 468 -28.63 5.36 -24.20
CA TYR A 468 -27.59 5.98 -25.02
C TYR A 468 -27.65 5.54 -26.48
N VAL A 469 -28.08 4.29 -26.73
CA VAL A 469 -28.30 3.77 -28.09
C VAL A 469 -29.45 4.54 -28.76
N GLN A 470 -30.56 4.77 -28.04
CA GLN A 470 -31.70 5.55 -28.52
C GLN A 470 -31.35 7.03 -28.76
N LEU A 471 -30.58 7.64 -27.86
CA LEU A 471 -30.09 9.01 -28.03
C LEU A 471 -29.20 9.13 -29.28
N LEU A 472 -28.32 8.15 -29.52
CA LEU A 472 -27.48 8.12 -30.70
C LEU A 472 -28.32 7.98 -31.98
N ALA A 473 -29.24 7.02 -32.03
CA ALA A 473 -30.11 6.80 -33.19
C ALA A 473 -30.97 8.04 -33.52
N THR A 474 -31.47 8.74 -32.50
CA THR A 474 -32.22 9.99 -32.65
C THR A 474 -31.34 11.08 -33.27
N ALA A 475 -30.11 11.26 -32.78
CA ALA A 475 -29.18 12.26 -33.28
C ALA A 475 -28.68 11.95 -34.71
N GLU A 476 -28.52 10.67 -35.06
CA GLU A 476 -28.19 10.24 -36.43
C GLU A 476 -29.33 10.53 -37.41
N SER A 477 -30.57 10.47 -36.94
CA SER A 477 -31.77 10.68 -37.75
C SER A 477 -32.26 12.13 -37.77
N ALA A 478 -31.53 13.06 -37.15
CA ALA A 478 -31.98 14.45 -36.95
C ALA A 478 -32.29 15.20 -38.27
N GLU A 479 -31.62 14.84 -39.37
CA GLU A 479 -31.83 15.47 -40.69
C GLU A 479 -32.91 14.77 -41.55
N VAL A 480 -33.48 13.64 -41.11
CA VAL A 480 -34.41 12.83 -41.94
C VAL A 480 -35.61 13.64 -42.44
N SER A 481 -36.22 14.47 -41.60
CA SER A 481 -37.34 15.32 -42.01
C SER A 481 -36.92 16.40 -43.02
N GLN A 482 -35.70 16.95 -42.89
CA GLN A 482 -35.17 17.95 -43.84
C GLN A 482 -34.89 17.31 -45.20
N ILE A 483 -34.36 16.08 -45.21
CA ILE A 483 -34.13 15.30 -46.42
C ILE A 483 -35.46 15.01 -47.12
N ALA A 484 -36.45 14.51 -46.38
CA ALA A 484 -37.77 14.18 -46.93
C ALA A 484 -38.48 15.41 -47.50
N ALA A 485 -38.49 16.53 -46.75
CA ALA A 485 -39.09 17.78 -47.21
C ALA A 485 -38.38 18.33 -48.46
N LEU A 486 -37.04 18.33 -48.49
CA LEU A 486 -36.30 18.81 -49.64
C LEU A 486 -36.48 17.92 -50.88
N ASN A 487 -36.51 16.59 -50.71
CA ASN A 487 -36.82 15.68 -51.83
C ASN A 487 -38.21 15.94 -52.38
N HIS A 488 -39.21 16.13 -51.51
CA HIS A 488 -40.57 16.48 -51.93
C HIS A 488 -40.64 17.84 -52.64
N ASP A 489 -39.97 18.87 -52.10
CA ASP A 489 -39.87 20.19 -52.72
C ASP A 489 -39.22 20.13 -54.10
N ILE A 490 -38.17 19.32 -54.27
CA ILE A 490 -37.49 19.13 -55.55
C ILE A 490 -38.39 18.38 -56.53
N GLU A 491 -38.99 17.25 -56.12
CA GLU A 491 -39.86 16.44 -56.95
C GLU A 491 -41.09 17.22 -57.43
N SER A 492 -41.73 17.98 -56.53
CA SER A 492 -42.89 18.81 -56.88
C SER A 492 -42.56 19.98 -57.81
N TYR A 493 -41.28 20.40 -57.89
CA TYR A 493 -40.86 21.59 -58.61
C TYR A 493 -40.08 21.32 -59.91
N ILE A 494 -39.34 20.21 -59.98
CA ILE A 494 -38.52 19.77 -61.13
C ILE A 494 -38.57 18.25 -61.40
N GLY A 495 -39.65 17.57 -60.99
CA GLY A 495 -39.87 16.16 -61.31
C GLY A 495 -39.95 15.89 -62.81
N ASP A 496 -40.04 14.61 -63.19
CA ASP A 496 -39.81 14.12 -64.56
C ASP A 496 -40.64 14.80 -65.67
N ASP A 497 -41.79 15.43 -65.34
CA ASP A 497 -42.67 16.16 -66.26
C ASP A 497 -42.94 17.63 -65.89
N ILE A 498 -42.30 18.15 -64.82
CA ILE A 498 -42.62 19.46 -64.25
C ILE A 498 -41.38 20.35 -64.34
N TYR A 499 -41.07 20.87 -65.53
CA TYR A 499 -40.08 21.94 -65.66
C TYR A 499 -40.82 23.29 -65.72
N PRO A 500 -40.41 24.34 -64.98
CA PRO A 500 -41.07 25.64 -65.04
C PRO A 500 -40.81 26.33 -66.39
N ILE A 501 -41.55 25.93 -67.43
CA ILE A 501 -41.49 26.49 -68.78
C ILE A 501 -42.42 27.71 -68.88
N ASN A 502 -42.00 28.72 -69.64
CA ASN A 502 -42.76 29.95 -69.93
C ASN A 502 -43.23 30.72 -68.68
N PRO A 503 -42.32 31.14 -67.78
CA PRO A 503 -42.70 31.96 -66.63
C PRO A 503 -43.29 33.30 -67.08
N SER A 504 -44.02 33.97 -66.18
CA SER A 504 -44.44 35.37 -66.39
C SER A 504 -43.46 36.33 -65.74
N ALA A 505 -43.49 37.60 -66.13
CA ALA A 505 -42.73 38.65 -65.45
C ALA A 505 -42.98 38.68 -63.93
N SER A 506 -44.23 38.46 -63.51
CA SER A 506 -44.63 38.43 -62.10
C SER A 506 -44.18 37.17 -61.35
N SER A 507 -44.08 36.02 -62.01
CA SER A 507 -43.68 34.76 -61.37
C SER A 507 -42.16 34.52 -61.38
N TRP A 508 -41.41 35.20 -62.26
CA TRP A 508 -39.97 35.01 -62.45
C TRP A 508 -39.15 35.00 -61.15
N GLN A 509 -39.30 36.05 -60.32
CA GLN A 509 -38.51 36.16 -59.09
C GLN A 509 -38.84 35.06 -58.07
N SER A 510 -40.10 34.60 -58.05
CA SER A 510 -40.51 33.47 -57.21
C SER A 510 -39.78 32.19 -57.63
N HIS A 511 -39.67 31.94 -58.94
CA HIS A 511 -38.97 30.76 -59.43
C HIS A 511 -37.47 30.76 -59.06
N VAL A 512 -36.81 31.91 -59.22
CA VAL A 512 -35.40 32.09 -58.82
C VAL A 512 -35.22 31.90 -57.32
N ASN A 513 -36.11 32.47 -56.50
CA ASN A 513 -36.06 32.36 -55.04
C ASN A 513 -36.26 30.91 -54.56
N ASN A 514 -37.22 30.17 -55.13
CA ASN A 514 -37.48 28.77 -54.77
C ASN A 514 -36.28 27.87 -55.06
N VAL A 515 -35.67 27.97 -56.25
CA VAL A 515 -34.47 27.20 -56.60
C VAL A 515 -33.30 27.54 -55.68
N ASN A 516 -33.07 28.82 -55.41
CA ASN A 516 -32.00 29.24 -54.51
C ASN A 516 -32.22 28.78 -53.06
N ARG A 517 -33.47 28.76 -52.58
CA ARG A 517 -33.84 28.22 -51.27
C ARG A 517 -33.49 26.74 -51.16
N MET A 518 -33.98 25.91 -52.09
CA MET A 518 -33.71 24.46 -52.10
C MET A 518 -32.20 24.16 -52.19
N ILE A 519 -31.44 24.91 -52.99
CA ILE A 519 -29.97 24.77 -53.05
C ILE A 519 -29.31 25.15 -51.71
N LYS A 520 -29.81 26.17 -51.02
CA LYS A 520 -29.31 26.58 -49.71
C LYS A 520 -29.62 25.52 -48.64
N GLU A 521 -30.82 24.96 -48.65
CA GLU A 521 -31.23 23.86 -47.77
C GLU A 521 -30.37 22.61 -48.00
N TYR A 522 -30.16 22.20 -49.25
CA TYR A 522 -29.22 21.13 -49.61
C TYR A 522 -27.83 21.37 -49.01
N LYS A 523 -27.28 22.58 -49.17
CA LYS A 523 -25.95 22.95 -48.65
C LYS A 523 -25.88 23.01 -47.13
N SER A 524 -27.02 23.09 -46.45
CA SER A 524 -27.10 23.10 -45.00
C SER A 524 -27.10 21.70 -44.38
N LEU A 525 -27.31 20.65 -45.18
CA LEU A 525 -27.23 19.25 -44.75
C LEU A 525 -25.79 18.78 -44.57
N THR A 526 -25.59 17.74 -43.77
CA THR A 526 -24.30 17.03 -43.76
C THR A 526 -24.03 16.37 -45.11
N LYS A 527 -22.75 16.11 -45.43
CA LYS A 527 -22.35 15.47 -46.69
C LYS A 527 -23.04 14.13 -46.95
N THR A 528 -23.24 13.33 -45.90
CA THR A 528 -23.89 12.02 -45.99
C THR A 528 -25.39 12.17 -46.25
N SER A 529 -26.06 13.08 -45.55
CA SER A 529 -27.48 13.39 -45.77
C SER A 529 -27.74 14.00 -47.14
N ALA A 530 -26.87 14.92 -47.59
CA ALA A 530 -26.95 15.54 -48.91
C ALA A 530 -26.87 14.51 -50.06
N ALA A 531 -26.14 13.41 -49.87
CA ALA A 531 -26.06 12.33 -50.85
C ALA A 531 -27.38 11.55 -51.02
N GLN A 532 -28.33 11.70 -50.11
CA GLN A 532 -29.67 11.12 -50.19
C GLN A 532 -30.67 12.01 -50.94
N ILE A 533 -30.24 13.21 -51.37
CA ILE A 533 -31.11 14.13 -52.12
C ILE A 533 -31.16 13.72 -53.59
N VAL A 534 -32.37 13.45 -54.07
CA VAL A 534 -32.66 13.07 -55.46
C VAL A 534 -32.93 14.34 -56.26
N GLY A 535 -32.49 14.39 -57.52
CA GLY A 535 -32.77 15.52 -58.43
C GLY A 535 -31.95 16.81 -58.19
N TYR A 536 -30.99 16.81 -57.25
CA TYR A 536 -30.14 17.99 -56.99
C TYR A 536 -29.35 18.46 -58.22
N ASP A 537 -28.85 17.54 -59.06
CA ASP A 537 -28.13 17.92 -60.29
C ASP A 537 -29.04 18.65 -61.30
N SER A 538 -30.30 18.22 -61.40
CA SER A 538 -31.34 18.89 -62.19
C SER A 538 -31.63 20.29 -61.62
N LEU A 539 -31.68 20.42 -60.29
CA LEU A 539 -31.88 21.70 -59.61
C LEU A 539 -30.74 22.69 -59.87
N VAL A 540 -29.49 22.22 -59.82
CA VAL A 540 -28.31 23.03 -60.14
C VAL A 540 -28.30 23.42 -61.63
N THR A 541 -28.77 22.54 -62.50
CA THR A 541 -28.92 22.83 -63.93
C THR A 541 -29.96 23.92 -64.15
N LEU A 542 -31.15 23.79 -63.57
CA LEU A 542 -32.18 24.83 -63.62
C LEU A 542 -31.68 26.17 -63.06
N GLN A 543 -30.89 26.19 -61.97
CA GLN A 543 -30.30 27.42 -61.46
C GLN A 543 -29.41 28.12 -62.50
N LYS A 544 -28.64 27.35 -63.28
CA LYS A 544 -27.80 27.89 -64.35
C LYS A 544 -28.64 28.38 -65.52
N ASP A 545 -29.69 27.63 -65.87
CA ASP A 545 -30.59 27.96 -66.96
C ASP A 545 -31.36 29.26 -66.66
N LEU A 546 -31.90 29.41 -65.45
CA LEU A 546 -32.53 30.64 -64.97
C LEU A 546 -31.57 31.83 -65.05
N LYS A 547 -30.30 31.68 -64.65
CA LYS A 547 -29.29 32.75 -64.76
C LYS A 547 -28.97 33.12 -66.21
N ALA A 548 -28.93 32.13 -67.12
CA ALA A 548 -28.70 32.36 -68.53
C ALA A 548 -29.88 33.12 -69.17
N ALA A 549 -31.11 32.69 -68.88
CA ALA A 549 -32.33 33.37 -69.30
C ALA A 549 -32.45 34.78 -68.70
N GLU A 550 -32.15 34.98 -67.40
CA GLU A 550 -32.19 36.29 -66.73
C GLU A 550 -31.33 37.34 -67.45
N LYS A 551 -30.15 36.92 -67.94
CA LYS A 551 -29.26 37.80 -68.69
C LYS A 551 -29.90 38.25 -70.00
N VAL A 552 -30.52 37.32 -70.73
CA VAL A 552 -31.19 37.62 -72.00
C VAL A 552 -32.45 38.45 -71.79
N ILE A 553 -33.25 38.14 -70.76
CA ILE A 553 -34.41 38.95 -70.36
C ILE A 553 -33.97 40.41 -70.13
N LYS A 554 -32.89 40.65 -69.38
CA LYS A 554 -32.33 41.99 -69.16
C LYS A 554 -31.85 42.67 -70.43
N ASP A 555 -31.20 41.93 -71.34
CA ASP A 555 -30.76 42.46 -72.63
C ASP A 555 -31.96 42.85 -73.52
N MET A 556 -33.04 42.05 -73.51
CA MET A 556 -34.29 42.33 -74.22
C MET A 556 -35.04 43.53 -73.61
N ASP A 557 -35.17 43.60 -72.28
CA ASP A 557 -35.76 44.75 -71.59
C ASP A 557 -34.98 46.04 -71.85
N ALA A 558 -33.64 45.97 -71.88
CA ALA A 558 -32.80 47.10 -72.22
C ALA A 558 -33.05 47.58 -73.66
N TYR A 559 -33.21 46.65 -74.61
CA TYR A 559 -33.62 46.98 -75.98
C TYR A 559 -35.01 47.62 -76.03
N GLN A 560 -36.01 47.06 -75.34
CA GLN A 560 -37.37 47.63 -75.30
C GLN A 560 -37.40 49.05 -74.71
N LYS A 561 -36.61 49.30 -73.67
CA LYS A 561 -36.45 50.66 -73.11
C LYS A 561 -35.77 51.59 -74.13
N LEU A 562 -34.73 51.10 -74.81
CA LEU A 562 -34.00 51.84 -75.83
C LEU A 562 -34.89 52.18 -77.04
N SER A 563 -35.76 51.27 -77.49
CA SER A 563 -36.66 51.47 -78.63
C SER A 563 -37.77 52.49 -78.37
N ARG A 564 -38.12 52.72 -77.10
CA ARG A 564 -39.08 53.74 -76.65
C ARG A 564 -38.43 55.09 -76.30
N THR A 565 -37.10 55.19 -76.32
CA THR A 565 -36.38 56.41 -75.97
C THR A 565 -36.28 57.34 -77.18
N ALA A 566 -36.77 58.57 -77.05
CA ALA A 566 -36.70 59.57 -78.12
C ALA A 566 -35.25 59.94 -78.47
N GLY A 567 -34.93 60.07 -79.76
CA GLY A 567 -33.61 60.50 -80.24
C GLY A 567 -32.54 59.41 -80.38
N VAL A 568 -32.87 58.13 -80.15
CA VAL A 568 -31.93 57.01 -80.37
C VAL A 568 -31.73 56.75 -81.87
N THR A 569 -30.47 56.59 -82.30
CA THR A 569 -30.13 56.29 -83.69
C THR A 569 -30.52 54.87 -84.10
N GLU A 570 -30.93 54.70 -85.36
CA GLU A 570 -31.30 53.40 -85.94
C GLU A 570 -30.16 52.36 -85.82
N SER A 571 -28.91 52.80 -86.04
CA SER A 571 -27.71 51.97 -85.90
C SER A 571 -27.53 51.39 -84.49
N LYS A 572 -27.91 52.15 -83.45
CA LYS A 572 -27.84 51.71 -82.05
C LYS A 572 -28.97 50.73 -81.72
N LEU A 573 -30.18 50.94 -82.25
CA LEU A 573 -31.28 49.98 -82.13
C LEU A 573 -30.96 48.65 -82.81
N ASN A 574 -30.44 48.69 -84.05
CA ASN A 574 -30.03 47.50 -84.80
C ASN A 574 -28.93 46.70 -84.08
N SER A 575 -27.93 47.40 -83.52
CA SER A 575 -26.84 46.77 -82.79
C SER A 575 -27.33 46.12 -81.48
N SER A 576 -28.21 46.80 -80.73
CA SER A 576 -28.79 46.28 -79.48
C SER A 576 -29.70 45.08 -79.73
N TYR A 577 -30.59 45.16 -80.73
CA TYR A 577 -31.47 44.06 -81.14
C TYR A 577 -30.65 42.84 -81.58
N THR A 578 -29.67 43.03 -82.47
CA THR A 578 -28.81 41.93 -82.96
C THR A 578 -28.02 41.28 -81.82
N SER A 579 -27.56 42.08 -80.85
CA SER A 579 -26.83 41.57 -79.68
C SER A 579 -27.71 40.73 -78.78
N ALA A 580 -28.91 41.22 -78.42
CA ALA A 580 -29.88 40.50 -77.60
C ALA A 580 -30.37 39.21 -78.30
N LEU A 581 -30.67 39.28 -79.60
CA LEU A 581 -31.07 38.12 -80.39
C LEU A 581 -29.97 37.08 -80.52
N LYS A 582 -28.71 37.50 -80.70
CA LYS A 582 -27.57 36.59 -80.68
C LYS A 582 -27.38 35.95 -79.30
N ALA A 583 -27.70 36.65 -78.22
CA ALA A 583 -27.68 36.09 -76.87
C ALA A 583 -28.81 35.07 -76.68
N TYR A 584 -30.03 35.40 -77.11
CA TYR A 584 -31.19 34.49 -77.10
C TYR A 584 -30.97 33.21 -77.92
N ASN A 585 -30.44 33.32 -79.13
CA ASN A 585 -30.16 32.16 -80.00
C ASN A 585 -28.99 31.28 -79.50
N LYS A 586 -28.24 31.72 -78.50
CA LYS A 586 -27.21 30.89 -77.85
C LYS A 586 -27.78 30.02 -76.74
N LEU A 587 -29.01 30.28 -76.28
CA LEU A 587 -29.66 29.52 -75.23
C LEU A 587 -30.10 28.12 -75.73
N THR A 588 -30.23 27.16 -74.81
CA THR A 588 -30.87 25.85 -75.08
C THR A 588 -32.40 25.98 -75.20
N THR A 589 -33.13 24.95 -75.66
CA THR A 589 -34.61 25.05 -75.85
C THR A 589 -35.28 25.39 -74.55
N LEU A 590 -34.81 24.69 -73.53
CA LEU A 590 -35.24 24.83 -72.17
C LEU A 590 -34.94 26.25 -71.65
N GLN A 591 -33.73 26.76 -71.87
CA GLN A 591 -33.37 28.12 -71.49
C GLN A 591 -34.16 29.20 -72.25
N GLN A 592 -34.47 28.99 -73.53
CA GLN A 592 -35.30 29.92 -74.32
C GLN A 592 -36.73 29.99 -73.77
N SER A 593 -37.31 28.83 -73.39
CA SER A 593 -38.64 28.78 -72.76
C SER A 593 -38.72 29.54 -71.43
N LEU A 594 -37.58 29.85 -70.80
CA LEU A 594 -37.53 30.65 -69.58
C LEU A 594 -37.56 32.17 -69.85
N VAL A 595 -37.32 32.62 -71.08
CA VAL A 595 -37.25 34.05 -71.45
C VAL A 595 -38.66 34.58 -71.73
N TYR A 596 -39.35 35.02 -70.68
CA TYR A 596 -40.76 35.40 -70.76
C TYR A 596 -41.09 36.58 -71.68
N ASN A 597 -40.11 37.44 -72.00
CA ASN A 597 -40.27 38.61 -72.87
C ASN A 597 -39.80 38.34 -74.32
N ALA A 598 -39.51 37.09 -74.67
CA ALA A 598 -39.01 36.72 -75.99
C ALA A 598 -40.00 37.06 -77.11
N ASP A 599 -41.29 36.73 -76.95
CA ASP A 599 -42.30 36.96 -77.99
C ASP A 599 -42.46 38.46 -78.30
N ASP A 600 -42.59 39.29 -77.26
CA ASP A 600 -42.67 40.75 -77.42
C ASP A 600 -41.37 41.31 -78.04
N PHE A 601 -40.20 40.78 -77.68
CA PHE A 601 -38.94 41.16 -78.32
C PHE A 601 -38.89 40.78 -79.82
N LEU A 602 -39.28 39.55 -80.18
CA LEU A 602 -39.24 39.03 -81.54
C LEU A 602 -40.26 39.71 -82.46
N LEU A 603 -41.40 40.15 -81.92
CA LEU A 603 -42.42 40.91 -82.64
C LEU A 603 -42.03 42.38 -82.87
N ASN A 604 -41.14 42.93 -82.05
CA ASN A 604 -40.67 44.33 -82.12
C ASN A 604 -39.31 44.49 -82.81
N THR A 605 -39.14 43.87 -83.98
CA THR A 605 -37.94 44.04 -84.82
C THR A 605 -37.73 45.50 -85.25
N PRO A 606 -36.47 46.01 -85.30
CA PRO A 606 -36.20 47.35 -85.81
C PRO A 606 -36.71 47.52 -87.26
N LYS A 607 -37.44 48.61 -87.52
CA LYS A 607 -37.77 49.02 -88.88
C LYS A 607 -36.53 49.66 -89.51
N VAL A 608 -36.03 49.07 -90.59
CA VAL A 608 -34.93 49.67 -91.35
C VAL A 608 -35.49 50.75 -92.26
N SER A 609 -35.05 52.00 -92.08
CA SER A 609 -35.28 53.07 -93.06
C SER A 609 -34.04 53.16 -93.95
N ILE A 610 -34.23 53.14 -95.27
CA ILE A 610 -33.13 53.26 -96.22
C ILE A 610 -33.07 54.74 -96.60
N ASP A 611 -31.99 55.41 -96.20
CA ASP A 611 -31.74 56.79 -96.57
C ASP A 611 -31.23 56.93 -98.01
N ASP A 612 -31.52 58.12 -98.54
CA ASP A 612 -31.54 58.49 -99.94
C ASP A 612 -30.16 58.45 -100.61
N ASN A 613 -29.91 57.44 -101.44
CA ASN A 613 -28.98 57.55 -102.58
C ASN A 613 -29.41 56.74 -103.82
N GLY A 614 -30.73 56.60 -104.01
CA GLY A 614 -31.30 56.71 -105.36
C GLY A 614 -30.94 55.68 -106.44
N LYS A 615 -30.71 54.40 -106.12
CA LYS A 615 -30.97 53.32 -107.09
C LYS A 615 -31.39 52.01 -106.42
N VAL A 616 -32.63 51.60 -106.68
CA VAL A 616 -33.14 50.28 -106.32
C VAL A 616 -32.30 49.22 -107.06
N PRO A 617 -31.68 48.26 -106.36
CA PRO A 617 -30.95 47.17 -107.01
C PRO A 617 -31.89 46.35 -107.89
N ALA A 618 -31.43 45.93 -109.08
CA ALA A 618 -32.24 45.12 -110.01
C ALA A 618 -32.67 43.77 -109.39
N ASP A 619 -31.91 43.28 -108.42
CA ASP A 619 -32.11 42.05 -107.67
C ASP A 619 -32.79 42.26 -106.30
N LYS A 620 -33.43 43.42 -106.06
CA LYS A 620 -34.20 43.67 -104.82
C LYS A 620 -35.28 42.61 -104.57
N ALA A 621 -36.04 42.23 -105.59
CA ALA A 621 -37.09 41.20 -105.45
C ALA A 621 -36.50 39.84 -105.02
N ALA A 622 -35.30 39.50 -105.51
CA ALA A 622 -34.59 38.29 -105.09
C ALA A 622 -34.10 38.40 -103.64
N ALA A 623 -33.66 39.58 -103.19
CA ALA A 623 -33.30 39.83 -101.79
C ALA A 623 -34.51 39.77 -100.84
N GLU A 624 -35.67 40.27 -101.24
CA GLU A 624 -36.91 40.19 -100.45
C GLU A 624 -37.46 38.75 -100.40
N ALA A 625 -37.39 38.01 -101.52
CA ALA A 625 -37.72 36.59 -101.54
C ALA A 625 -36.77 35.78 -100.63
N LEU A 626 -35.46 36.05 -100.70
CA LEU A 626 -34.48 35.44 -99.82
C LEU A 626 -34.73 35.79 -98.35
N LYS A 627 -35.13 37.03 -98.05
CA LYS A 627 -35.53 37.45 -96.70
C LYS A 627 -36.72 36.62 -96.21
N ALA A 628 -37.73 36.37 -97.03
CA ALA A 628 -38.87 35.53 -96.67
C ALA A 628 -38.44 34.06 -96.43
N GLU A 629 -37.53 33.51 -97.24
CA GLU A 629 -36.98 32.17 -97.03
C GLU A 629 -36.15 32.07 -95.74
N ILE A 630 -35.27 33.04 -95.48
CA ILE A 630 -34.45 33.10 -94.26
C ILE A 630 -35.32 33.29 -93.01
N ALA A 631 -36.49 33.93 -93.13
CA ALA A 631 -37.40 34.10 -92.00
C ALA A 631 -37.92 32.76 -91.45
N LYS A 632 -38.00 31.72 -92.30
CA LYS A 632 -38.37 30.36 -91.87
C LYS A 632 -37.34 29.79 -90.88
N PHE A 633 -36.07 30.21 -90.93
CA PHE A 633 -35.06 29.79 -89.97
C PHE A 633 -35.21 30.42 -88.58
N ALA A 634 -36.17 31.34 -88.39
CA ALA A 634 -36.51 31.84 -87.07
C ALA A 634 -37.07 30.71 -86.18
N ASP A 635 -37.77 29.75 -86.78
CA ASP A 635 -38.24 28.53 -86.12
C ASP A 635 -37.62 27.30 -86.81
N VAL A 636 -36.46 26.87 -86.32
CA VAL A 636 -35.79 25.69 -86.88
C VAL A 636 -36.50 24.38 -86.57
N THR A 637 -37.48 24.37 -85.64
CA THR A 637 -38.14 23.14 -85.18
C THR A 637 -39.05 22.54 -86.25
N THR A 638 -39.36 23.31 -87.30
CA THR A 638 -40.08 22.83 -88.48
C THR A 638 -39.17 22.05 -89.46
N PHE A 639 -37.88 21.93 -89.18
CA PHE A 639 -36.90 21.27 -90.06
C PHE A 639 -36.27 20.05 -89.40
N THR A 640 -36.13 18.96 -90.16
CA THR A 640 -35.11 17.94 -89.87
C THR A 640 -33.71 18.47 -90.16
N PHE A 641 -32.67 17.85 -89.59
CA PHE A 641 -31.27 18.25 -89.82
C PHE A 641 -30.92 18.38 -91.32
N LYS A 642 -31.28 17.37 -92.13
CA LYS A 642 -31.01 17.38 -93.58
C LYS A 642 -31.79 18.46 -94.32
N GLN A 643 -33.03 18.73 -93.92
CA GLN A 643 -33.84 19.79 -94.53
C GLN A 643 -33.27 21.17 -94.22
N LEU A 644 -32.87 21.42 -92.96
CA LEU A 644 -32.27 22.69 -92.56
C LEU A 644 -30.93 22.92 -93.25
N GLU A 645 -30.09 21.88 -93.34
CA GLU A 645 -28.83 21.90 -94.07
C GLU A 645 -29.03 22.31 -95.53
N SER A 646 -29.91 21.61 -96.23
CA SER A 646 -30.23 21.89 -97.64
C SER A 646 -30.80 23.30 -97.85
N ALA A 647 -31.73 23.73 -96.98
CA ALA A 647 -32.34 25.07 -97.07
C ALA A 647 -31.32 26.19 -96.76
N THR A 648 -30.44 25.97 -95.78
CA THR A 648 -29.39 26.92 -95.38
C THR A 648 -28.33 27.07 -96.48
N ASP A 649 -27.92 25.97 -97.10
CA ASP A 649 -26.95 26.01 -98.20
C ASP A 649 -27.54 26.74 -99.41
N LYS A 650 -28.78 26.43 -99.80
CA LYS A 650 -29.50 27.14 -100.86
C LYS A 650 -29.66 28.65 -100.58
N ALA A 651 -30.07 29.01 -99.37
CA ALA A 651 -30.20 30.42 -98.96
C ALA A 651 -28.83 31.13 -98.94
N SER A 652 -27.75 30.40 -98.62
CA SER A 652 -26.38 30.93 -98.65
C SER A 652 -25.87 31.19 -100.04
N GLU A 653 -26.14 30.29 -100.98
CA GLU A 653 -25.81 30.46 -102.39
C GLU A 653 -26.59 31.64 -102.97
N THR A 654 -27.88 31.72 -102.67
CA THR A 654 -28.75 32.83 -103.08
C THR A 654 -28.26 34.15 -102.50
N TYR A 655 -27.85 34.20 -101.22
CA TYR A 655 -27.28 35.42 -100.63
C TYR A 655 -25.96 35.84 -101.30
N LYS A 656 -25.11 34.87 -101.64
CA LYS A 656 -23.82 35.12 -102.32
C LYS A 656 -24.01 35.67 -103.73
N SER A 657 -25.07 35.28 -104.44
CA SER A 657 -25.36 35.77 -105.80
C SER A 657 -25.98 37.18 -105.84
N LEU A 658 -26.51 37.69 -104.72
CA LEU A 658 -27.02 39.06 -104.62
C LEU A 658 -25.89 40.11 -104.70
N SER A 659 -26.21 41.25 -105.32
CA SER A 659 -25.39 42.44 -105.35
C SER A 659 -25.18 43.04 -103.95
N SER A 660 -24.10 43.79 -103.76
CA SER A 660 -23.80 44.45 -102.47
C SER A 660 -24.93 45.41 -102.03
N GLY A 661 -25.62 46.04 -102.98
CA GLY A 661 -26.80 46.87 -102.74
C GLY A 661 -28.02 46.03 -102.31
N ALA A 662 -28.29 44.91 -102.99
CA ALA A 662 -29.43 44.05 -102.68
C ALA A 662 -29.27 43.28 -101.36
N ARG A 663 -28.05 42.90 -100.97
CA ARG A 663 -27.79 42.27 -99.66
C ARG A 663 -28.25 43.11 -98.48
N LYS A 664 -28.28 44.45 -98.61
CA LYS A 664 -28.82 45.36 -97.58
C LYS A 664 -30.33 45.18 -97.33
N TYR A 665 -31.07 44.63 -98.30
CA TYR A 665 -32.50 44.32 -98.18
C TYR A 665 -32.76 42.99 -97.46
N VAL A 666 -31.75 42.12 -97.31
CA VAL A 666 -31.83 40.86 -96.55
C VAL A 666 -31.58 41.15 -95.06
N THR A 667 -32.50 41.92 -94.47
CA THR A 667 -32.34 42.46 -93.11
C THR A 667 -32.28 41.39 -92.01
N ASN A 668 -32.63 40.14 -92.33
CA ASN A 668 -32.61 39.00 -91.42
C ASN A 668 -31.46 38.00 -91.67
N TYR A 669 -30.38 38.41 -92.36
CA TYR A 669 -29.21 37.58 -92.63
C TYR A 669 -28.60 36.91 -91.37
N TYR A 670 -28.80 37.50 -90.20
CA TYR A 670 -28.36 36.92 -88.93
C TYR A 670 -29.00 35.53 -88.67
N LEU A 671 -30.23 35.26 -89.13
CA LEU A 671 -30.89 33.95 -88.99
C LEU A 671 -30.18 32.89 -89.83
N LEU A 672 -29.75 33.25 -91.04
CA LEU A 672 -28.95 32.37 -91.89
C LEU A 672 -27.59 32.04 -91.26
N THR A 673 -26.96 33.02 -90.63
CA THR A 673 -25.70 32.81 -89.89
C THR A 673 -25.90 31.93 -88.66
N ALA A 674 -27.03 32.07 -87.96
CA ALA A 674 -27.40 31.22 -86.83
C ALA A 674 -27.64 29.76 -87.28
N ALA A 675 -28.44 29.54 -88.34
CA ALA A 675 -28.72 28.21 -88.88
C ALA A 675 -27.45 27.46 -89.30
N LYS A 676 -26.49 28.14 -89.95
CA LYS A 676 -25.17 27.55 -90.27
C LYS A 676 -24.40 27.06 -89.06
N LYS A 677 -24.43 27.84 -87.99
CA LYS A 677 -23.76 27.50 -86.74
C LYS A 677 -24.43 26.27 -86.10
N ASP A 678 -25.75 26.21 -86.17
CA ASP A 678 -26.51 25.06 -85.67
C ASP A 678 -26.18 23.78 -86.43
N ILE A 679 -26.14 23.83 -87.77
CA ILE A 679 -25.73 22.70 -88.60
C ILE A 679 -24.31 22.22 -88.25
N SER A 680 -23.35 23.14 -88.14
CA SER A 680 -21.95 22.81 -87.80
C SER A 680 -21.81 22.17 -86.41
N GLY A 681 -22.59 22.67 -85.44
CA GLY A 681 -22.67 22.11 -84.09
C GLY A 681 -23.21 20.69 -84.09
N VAL A 682 -24.32 20.45 -84.81
CA VAL A 682 -24.92 19.11 -84.94
C VAL A 682 -24.01 18.12 -85.68
N LYS A 683 -23.31 18.52 -86.75
CA LYS A 683 -22.31 17.66 -87.42
C LYS A 683 -21.22 17.20 -86.45
N SER A 684 -20.72 18.11 -85.63
CA SER A 684 -19.70 17.80 -84.63
C SER A 684 -20.22 16.83 -83.57
N PHE A 685 -21.50 16.93 -83.21
CA PHE A 685 -22.17 16.00 -82.31
C PHE A 685 -22.39 14.62 -82.97
N HIS A 686 -22.92 14.55 -84.19
CA HIS A 686 -23.10 13.30 -84.93
C HIS A 686 -21.80 12.50 -85.08
N LYS A 687 -20.65 13.17 -85.21
CA LYS A 687 -19.34 12.48 -85.20
C LYS A 687 -19.09 11.74 -83.88
N LYS A 688 -19.47 12.31 -82.73
CA LYS A 688 -19.36 11.65 -81.42
C LYS A 688 -20.34 10.48 -81.29
N VAL A 689 -21.57 10.64 -81.78
CA VAL A 689 -22.57 9.58 -81.86
C VAL A 689 -22.03 8.40 -82.66
N GLN A 690 -21.44 8.66 -83.83
CA GLN A 690 -20.85 7.64 -84.69
C GLN A 690 -19.69 6.92 -84.01
N THR A 691 -18.76 7.65 -83.35
CA THR A 691 -17.65 7.04 -82.60
C THR A 691 -18.12 6.14 -81.44
N ALA A 692 -19.27 6.45 -80.82
CA ALA A 692 -19.89 5.59 -79.82
C ALA A 692 -20.53 4.36 -80.46
N ARG A 693 -21.27 4.53 -81.56
CA ARG A 693 -21.93 3.44 -82.31
C ARG A 693 -20.93 2.40 -82.83
N GLU A 694 -19.73 2.82 -83.23
CA GLU A 694 -18.68 1.94 -83.77
C GLU A 694 -17.85 1.21 -82.70
N GLU A 695 -18.05 1.50 -81.40
CA GLU A 695 -17.36 0.79 -80.32
C GLU A 695 -18.01 -0.56 -80.05
N THR A 696 -17.21 -1.63 -80.07
CA THR A 696 -17.69 -3.01 -79.96
C THR A 696 -17.58 -3.59 -78.55
N ASP A 697 -16.77 -3.00 -77.68
CA ASP A 697 -16.65 -3.40 -76.27
C ASP A 697 -17.73 -2.71 -75.43
N ALA A 698 -18.59 -3.48 -74.77
CA ALA A 698 -19.75 -2.95 -74.05
C ALA A 698 -19.37 -1.92 -72.96
N ALA A 699 -18.30 -2.17 -72.19
CA ALA A 699 -17.84 -1.28 -71.13
C ALA A 699 -17.24 0.03 -71.68
N LYS A 700 -16.54 -0.01 -72.81
CA LYS A 700 -16.04 1.18 -73.51
C LYS A 700 -17.15 1.92 -74.23
N GLN A 701 -18.11 1.21 -74.82
CA GLN A 701 -19.25 1.78 -75.51
C GLN A 701 -20.11 2.58 -74.52
N ALA A 702 -20.38 2.03 -73.33
CA ALA A 702 -21.09 2.74 -72.25
C ALA A 702 -20.42 4.09 -71.89
N LYS A 703 -19.09 4.12 -71.74
CA LYS A 703 -18.34 5.38 -71.47
C LYS A 703 -18.42 6.39 -72.62
N LYS A 704 -18.43 5.90 -73.87
CA LYS A 704 -18.59 6.76 -75.04
C LYS A 704 -20.02 7.29 -75.16
N ILE A 705 -21.03 6.47 -74.87
CA ILE A 705 -22.44 6.88 -74.78
C ILE A 705 -22.62 7.95 -73.70
N GLU A 706 -22.00 7.80 -72.51
CA GLU A 706 -22.01 8.82 -71.46
C GLU A 706 -21.44 10.17 -71.97
N THR A 707 -20.36 10.11 -72.75
CA THR A 707 -19.76 11.30 -73.38
C THR A 707 -20.70 11.93 -74.40
N VAL A 708 -21.45 11.12 -75.16
CA VAL A 708 -22.48 11.58 -76.09
C VAL A 708 -23.64 12.22 -75.36
N GLN A 709 -24.19 11.60 -74.32
CA GLN A 709 -25.27 12.15 -73.49
C GLN A 709 -24.88 13.52 -72.91
N LYS A 710 -23.66 13.64 -72.35
CA LYS A 710 -23.12 14.92 -71.86
C LYS A 710 -22.92 15.95 -72.97
N ALA A 711 -22.59 15.53 -74.18
CA ALA A 711 -22.45 16.43 -75.32
C ALA A 711 -23.82 16.91 -75.82
N TYR A 712 -24.82 16.03 -75.86
CA TYR A 712 -26.19 16.32 -76.28
C TYR A 712 -26.85 17.33 -75.34
N ALA A 713 -26.74 17.12 -74.03
CA ALA A 713 -27.26 18.04 -73.01
C ALA A 713 -26.67 19.47 -73.08
N LYS A 714 -25.48 19.62 -73.71
CA LYS A 714 -24.81 20.91 -73.89
C LYS A 714 -25.13 21.61 -75.22
N LEU A 715 -25.85 20.95 -76.12
CA LEU A 715 -26.22 21.54 -77.40
C LEU A 715 -27.27 22.65 -77.19
N PRO A 716 -27.19 23.78 -77.93
CA PRO A 716 -28.27 24.75 -78.04
C PRO A 716 -29.59 24.13 -78.52
N SER A 717 -30.69 24.87 -78.34
CA SER A 717 -32.07 24.40 -78.58
C SER A 717 -32.25 23.70 -79.92
N ASN A 718 -31.96 24.49 -80.93
CA ASN A 718 -31.99 24.16 -82.33
C ASN A 718 -31.14 22.93 -82.61
N GLN A 719 -29.96 22.84 -82.00
CA GLN A 719 -29.03 21.74 -82.21
C GLN A 719 -29.49 20.45 -81.54
N GLN A 720 -30.14 20.50 -80.37
CA GLN A 720 -30.74 19.33 -79.73
C GLN A 720 -31.85 18.75 -80.59
N HIS A 721 -32.81 19.60 -81.04
CA HIS A 721 -33.89 19.17 -81.92
C HIS A 721 -33.37 18.45 -83.16
N LEU A 722 -32.43 19.07 -83.87
CA LEU A 722 -31.86 18.53 -85.10
C LEU A 722 -31.01 17.26 -84.86
N ALA A 723 -30.42 17.08 -83.68
CA ALA A 723 -29.61 15.93 -83.31
C ALA A 723 -30.40 14.76 -82.69
N LYS A 724 -31.67 14.99 -82.31
CA LYS A 724 -32.50 14.09 -81.49
C LYS A 724 -32.60 12.68 -82.08
N GLU A 725 -32.92 12.57 -83.37
CA GLU A 725 -33.11 11.29 -84.05
C GLU A 725 -31.87 10.37 -83.93
N GLN A 726 -30.66 10.90 -84.20
CA GLN A 726 -29.43 10.12 -84.13
C GLN A 726 -29.02 9.79 -82.69
N TYR A 727 -29.35 10.67 -81.75
CA TYR A 727 -29.11 10.46 -80.33
C TYR A 727 -30.00 9.34 -79.76
N GLU A 728 -31.31 9.39 -80.02
CA GLU A 728 -32.25 8.35 -79.58
C GLU A 728 -31.93 7.00 -80.23
N ALA A 729 -31.57 7.00 -81.52
CA ALA A 729 -31.13 5.78 -82.20
C ALA A 729 -29.88 5.15 -81.58
N LEU A 730 -28.94 5.93 -81.01
CA LEU A 730 -27.79 5.38 -80.29
C LEU A 730 -28.21 4.73 -78.97
N LEU A 731 -29.09 5.38 -78.21
CA LEU A 731 -29.55 4.86 -76.92
C LEU A 731 -30.38 3.58 -77.08
N ASN A 732 -31.25 3.53 -78.09
CA ASN A 732 -32.10 2.36 -78.35
C ASN A 732 -31.33 1.14 -78.88
N ASN A 733 -30.12 1.34 -79.42
CA ASN A 733 -29.29 0.28 -80.01
C ASN A 733 -27.98 0.04 -79.24
N GLN A 734 -27.90 0.43 -77.96
CA GLN A 734 -26.72 0.22 -77.14
C GLN A 734 -26.50 -1.28 -76.83
N ILE A 735 -25.25 -1.71 -76.73
CA ILE A 735 -24.89 -3.07 -76.30
C ILE A 735 -25.17 -3.18 -74.80
N ILE A 736 -26.06 -4.09 -74.42
CA ILE A 736 -26.34 -4.40 -73.01
C ILE A 736 -25.29 -5.41 -72.53
N ASP A 737 -24.50 -5.04 -71.52
CA ASP A 737 -23.60 -5.99 -70.84
C ASP A 737 -24.41 -6.84 -69.86
N GLU A 738 -24.82 -8.03 -70.30
CA GLU A 738 -25.56 -9.00 -69.47
C GLU A 738 -24.78 -9.48 -68.23
N ASN A 739 -23.46 -9.24 -68.17
CA ASN A 739 -22.60 -9.61 -67.03
C ASN A 739 -22.35 -8.45 -66.05
N ALA A 740 -22.87 -7.25 -66.31
CA ALA A 740 -22.70 -6.10 -65.41
C ALA A 740 -23.45 -6.34 -64.09
N PRO A 741 -22.80 -6.15 -62.91
CA PRO A 741 -23.48 -6.27 -61.63
C PRO A 741 -24.66 -5.29 -61.58
N ASN A 742 -25.84 -5.80 -61.27
CA ASN A 742 -27.01 -4.95 -61.04
C ASN A 742 -26.70 -3.99 -59.88
N ILE A 743 -26.55 -2.70 -60.18
CA ILE A 743 -26.11 -1.66 -59.25
C ILE A 743 -27.03 -1.58 -58.03
N THR A 744 -28.35 -1.65 -58.26
CA THR A 744 -29.36 -1.63 -57.19
C THR A 744 -29.22 -2.84 -56.29
N GLN A 745 -29.07 -4.04 -56.88
CA GLN A 745 -28.86 -5.27 -56.12
C GLN A 745 -27.55 -5.23 -55.32
N LEU A 746 -26.45 -4.81 -55.93
CA LEU A 746 -25.15 -4.71 -55.26
C LEU A 746 -25.18 -3.71 -54.11
N ASN A 747 -25.83 -2.55 -54.30
CA ASN A 747 -25.96 -1.55 -53.24
C ASN A 747 -26.81 -2.06 -52.07
N HIS A 748 -27.85 -2.87 -52.36
CA HIS A 748 -28.66 -3.54 -51.35
C HIS A 748 -27.89 -4.65 -50.63
N ASP A 749 -27.17 -5.49 -51.36
CA ASP A 749 -26.32 -6.55 -50.80
C ASP A 749 -25.24 -5.96 -49.88
N ILE A 750 -24.64 -4.83 -50.25
CA ILE A 750 -23.67 -4.12 -49.40
C ILE A 750 -24.35 -3.58 -48.12
N ALA A 751 -25.58 -3.06 -48.21
CA ALA A 751 -26.34 -2.66 -47.02
C ALA A 751 -26.58 -3.84 -46.07
N SER A 752 -26.90 -5.00 -46.64
CA SER A 752 -27.20 -6.24 -45.88
C SER A 752 -25.99 -6.82 -45.14
N ILE A 753 -24.77 -6.34 -45.40
CA ILE A 753 -23.56 -6.74 -44.65
C ILE A 753 -23.74 -6.48 -43.14
N LEU A 754 -24.45 -5.42 -42.78
CA LEU A 754 -24.69 -5.01 -41.41
C LEU A 754 -26.18 -5.13 -41.05
N ALA A 755 -26.47 -5.80 -39.94
CA ALA A 755 -27.77 -5.71 -39.27
C ALA A 755 -27.54 -5.60 -37.76
N ASN A 756 -28.32 -4.74 -37.09
CA ASN A 756 -28.18 -4.48 -35.64
C ASN A 756 -26.73 -4.18 -35.23
N ASP A 757 -26.02 -3.36 -36.01
CA ASP A 757 -24.61 -3.01 -35.81
C ASP A 757 -23.61 -4.19 -35.83
N LEU A 758 -23.99 -5.37 -36.30
CA LEU A 758 -23.13 -6.56 -36.42
C LEU A 758 -23.04 -7.03 -37.87
N TYR A 759 -21.92 -7.68 -38.22
CA TYR A 759 -21.80 -8.34 -39.52
C TYR A 759 -22.61 -9.64 -39.53
N THR A 760 -23.51 -9.78 -40.50
CA THR A 760 -24.40 -10.94 -40.68
C THR A 760 -23.96 -11.90 -41.78
N VAL A 761 -22.97 -11.48 -42.57
CA VAL A 761 -22.45 -12.24 -43.72
C VAL A 761 -21.02 -12.74 -43.44
N SER A 762 -20.60 -13.77 -44.16
CA SER A 762 -19.24 -14.32 -44.02
C SER A 762 -18.17 -13.38 -44.59
N ILE A 763 -16.92 -13.62 -44.16
CA ILE A 763 -15.73 -12.94 -44.73
C ILE A 763 -15.66 -13.12 -46.26
N ASP A 764 -15.98 -14.31 -46.77
CA ASP A 764 -15.95 -14.59 -48.21
C ASP A 764 -17.00 -13.79 -48.98
N ARG A 765 -18.19 -13.60 -48.39
CA ARG A 765 -19.23 -12.76 -49.00
C ARG A 765 -18.78 -11.29 -49.06
N ILE A 766 -18.16 -10.77 -48.00
CA ILE A 766 -17.60 -9.40 -47.99
C ILE A 766 -16.53 -9.24 -49.09
N LYS A 767 -15.62 -10.22 -49.24
CA LYS A 767 -14.61 -10.22 -50.31
C LYS A 767 -15.24 -10.28 -51.70
N ASN A 768 -16.26 -11.10 -51.89
CA ASN A 768 -17.00 -11.19 -53.16
C ASN A 768 -17.67 -9.85 -53.53
N LEU A 769 -18.33 -9.18 -52.59
CA LEU A 769 -18.91 -7.86 -52.81
C LEU A 769 -17.85 -6.79 -53.14
N SER A 770 -16.66 -6.89 -52.53
CA SER A 770 -15.50 -6.05 -52.90
C SER A 770 -15.06 -6.26 -54.34
N THR A 771 -15.05 -7.50 -54.83
CA THR A 771 -14.72 -7.81 -56.22
C THR A 771 -15.77 -7.24 -57.18
N GLN A 772 -17.07 -7.43 -56.87
CA GLN A 772 -18.17 -6.86 -57.67
C GLN A 772 -18.15 -5.33 -57.70
N TYR A 773 -17.89 -4.66 -56.58
CA TYR A 773 -17.72 -3.21 -56.56
C TYR A 773 -16.51 -2.77 -57.40
N SER A 774 -15.41 -3.51 -57.34
CA SER A 774 -14.16 -3.14 -58.03
C SER A 774 -14.29 -3.22 -59.55
N SER A 775 -15.12 -4.11 -60.10
CA SER A 775 -15.37 -4.24 -61.54
C SER A 775 -16.27 -3.12 -62.11
N LEU A 776 -16.99 -2.38 -61.28
CA LEU A 776 -17.83 -1.26 -61.72
C LEU A 776 -17.02 -0.11 -62.37
N SER A 777 -17.67 0.56 -63.32
CA SER A 777 -17.16 1.79 -63.93
C SER A 777 -17.08 2.95 -62.92
N SER A 778 -16.37 4.03 -63.26
CA SER A 778 -16.24 5.19 -62.37
C SER A 778 -17.55 5.96 -62.16
N SER A 779 -18.51 5.86 -63.08
CA SER A 779 -19.86 6.40 -62.93
C SER A 779 -20.70 5.50 -62.01
N ASP A 780 -20.69 4.19 -62.23
CA ASP A 780 -21.52 3.24 -61.47
C ASP A 780 -21.08 3.15 -60.01
N LYS A 781 -19.77 3.24 -59.74
CA LYS A 781 -19.25 3.32 -58.36
C LYS A 781 -19.84 4.49 -57.57
N LYS A 782 -20.22 5.59 -58.22
CA LYS A 782 -20.84 6.75 -57.56
C LYS A 782 -22.29 6.49 -57.16
N LEU A 783 -22.94 5.50 -57.77
CA LEU A 783 -24.31 5.10 -57.47
C LEU A 783 -24.40 4.13 -56.28
N ILE A 784 -23.27 3.55 -55.86
CA ILE A 784 -23.20 2.69 -54.66
C ILE A 784 -23.09 3.57 -53.42
N THR A 785 -24.25 3.97 -52.88
CA THR A 785 -24.35 4.84 -51.70
C THR A 785 -23.85 4.17 -50.42
N ASN A 786 -23.89 2.83 -50.33
CA ASN A 786 -23.54 2.07 -49.13
C ASN A 786 -22.06 1.62 -49.09
N TYR A 787 -21.21 2.09 -49.99
CA TYR A 787 -19.81 1.64 -50.10
C TYR A 787 -18.99 1.78 -48.81
N ASP A 788 -19.27 2.79 -47.99
CA ASP A 788 -18.57 2.98 -46.71
C ASP A 788 -18.74 1.78 -45.76
N ILE A 789 -19.87 1.06 -45.82
CA ILE A 789 -20.10 -0.18 -45.07
C ILE A 789 -19.13 -1.27 -45.52
N LEU A 790 -19.03 -1.50 -46.83
CA LEU A 790 -18.11 -2.49 -47.41
C LEU A 790 -16.66 -2.15 -47.09
N LYS A 791 -16.29 -0.88 -47.18
CA LYS A 791 -14.94 -0.41 -46.84
C LYS A 791 -14.58 -0.67 -45.38
N ALA A 792 -15.50 -0.41 -44.44
CA ALA A 792 -15.30 -0.70 -43.02
C ALA A 792 -15.20 -2.22 -42.77
N ALA A 793 -16.09 -3.01 -43.37
CA ALA A 793 -16.09 -4.46 -43.27
C ALA A 793 -14.76 -5.07 -43.73
N LEU A 794 -14.19 -4.61 -44.86
CA LEU A 794 -12.89 -5.05 -45.35
C LEU A 794 -11.73 -4.71 -44.40
N ALA A 795 -11.80 -3.58 -43.69
CA ALA A 795 -10.79 -3.22 -42.70
C ALA A 795 -10.86 -4.12 -41.45
N ASP A 796 -12.07 -4.48 -41.01
CA ASP A 796 -12.27 -5.41 -39.90
C ASP A 796 -11.93 -6.85 -40.27
N VAL A 797 -12.24 -7.30 -41.49
CA VAL A 797 -11.80 -8.61 -42.03
C VAL A 797 -10.29 -8.79 -41.86
N LYS A 798 -9.48 -7.78 -42.21
CA LYS A 798 -8.01 -7.86 -42.07
C LYS A 798 -7.57 -8.02 -40.62
N LYS A 799 -8.27 -7.39 -39.67
CA LYS A 799 -7.98 -7.54 -38.23
C LYS A 799 -8.36 -8.93 -37.73
N VAL A 800 -9.52 -9.44 -38.16
CA VAL A 800 -9.97 -10.79 -37.82
C VAL A 800 -9.04 -11.84 -38.42
N GLU A 801 -8.60 -11.71 -39.67
CA GLU A 801 -7.60 -12.61 -40.27
C GLU A 801 -6.27 -12.57 -39.49
N SER A 802 -5.85 -11.40 -39.01
CA SER A 802 -4.64 -11.27 -38.17
C SER A 802 -4.81 -11.95 -36.81
N PHE A 803 -6.01 -11.84 -36.22
CA PHE A 803 -6.36 -12.59 -35.02
C PHE A 803 -6.38 -14.10 -35.28
N MET A 804 -6.98 -14.58 -36.37
CA MET A 804 -7.05 -16.00 -36.70
C MET A 804 -5.66 -16.63 -36.89
N LYS A 805 -4.70 -15.90 -37.48
CA LYS A 805 -3.29 -16.34 -37.51
C LYS A 805 -2.68 -16.51 -36.10
N THR A 806 -3.07 -15.64 -35.16
CA THR A 806 -2.65 -15.74 -33.76
C THR A 806 -3.31 -16.94 -33.07
N TYR A 807 -4.60 -17.16 -33.34
CA TYR A 807 -5.36 -18.32 -32.88
C TYR A 807 -4.68 -19.62 -33.35
N GLU A 808 -4.48 -19.81 -34.65
CA GLU A 808 -3.87 -21.00 -35.24
C GLU A 808 -2.47 -21.29 -34.67
N LYS A 809 -1.65 -20.25 -34.46
CA LYS A 809 -0.28 -20.39 -33.96
C LYS A 809 -0.19 -20.69 -32.47
N SER A 810 -1.06 -20.11 -31.65
CA SER A 810 -0.85 -20.01 -30.20
C SER A 810 -1.94 -20.65 -29.34
N PHE A 811 -3.09 -21.04 -29.89
CA PHE A 811 -4.21 -21.51 -29.08
C PHE A 811 -3.89 -22.77 -28.25
N ASN A 812 -3.18 -23.74 -28.82
CA ASN A 812 -2.84 -24.98 -28.13
C ASN A 812 -1.74 -24.84 -27.08
N ASN A 813 -0.73 -23.99 -27.35
CA ASN A 813 0.48 -23.88 -26.50
C ASN A 813 0.47 -22.66 -25.56
N ASN A 814 -0.24 -21.59 -25.92
CA ASN A 814 -0.36 -20.36 -25.15
C ASN A 814 -1.76 -19.72 -25.33
N PRO A 815 -2.82 -20.40 -24.84
CA PRO A 815 -4.21 -19.94 -24.98
C PRO A 815 -4.46 -18.55 -24.40
N SER A 816 -3.75 -18.14 -23.34
CA SER A 816 -3.92 -16.81 -22.73
C SER A 816 -3.58 -15.66 -23.69
N THR A 817 -2.65 -15.86 -24.62
CA THR A 817 -2.33 -14.86 -25.64
C THR A 817 -3.49 -14.69 -26.62
N VAL A 818 -4.14 -15.80 -26.99
CA VAL A 818 -5.31 -15.80 -27.88
C VAL A 818 -6.52 -15.18 -27.18
N ILE A 819 -6.80 -15.53 -25.93
CA ILE A 819 -7.89 -14.95 -25.14
C ILE A 819 -7.74 -13.42 -25.06
N LYS A 820 -6.55 -12.92 -24.70
CA LYS A 820 -6.27 -11.48 -24.64
C LYS A 820 -6.39 -10.78 -25.99
N ALA A 821 -6.09 -11.46 -27.10
CA ALA A 821 -6.25 -10.90 -28.44
C ALA A 821 -7.72 -10.88 -28.86
N PHE A 822 -8.48 -11.94 -28.52
CA PHE A 822 -9.91 -12.06 -28.78
C PHE A 822 -10.70 -10.99 -28.03
N GLU A 823 -10.40 -10.76 -26.75
CA GLU A 823 -11.09 -9.77 -25.92
C GLU A 823 -10.85 -8.31 -26.35
N LYS A 824 -9.84 -8.06 -27.20
CA LYS A 824 -9.57 -6.75 -27.80
C LYS A 824 -10.35 -6.49 -29.08
N LEU A 825 -10.98 -7.51 -29.65
CA LEU A 825 -11.79 -7.36 -30.85
C LEU A 825 -13.09 -6.60 -30.51
N THR A 826 -13.52 -5.76 -31.45
CA THR A 826 -14.81 -5.07 -31.35
C THR A 826 -15.95 -6.05 -31.58
N SER A 827 -17.18 -5.71 -31.13
CA SER A 827 -18.35 -6.57 -31.33
C SER A 827 -18.58 -6.94 -32.80
N LYS A 828 -18.34 -5.99 -33.72
CA LYS A 828 -18.35 -6.22 -35.17
C LYS A 828 -17.32 -7.27 -35.60
N GLN A 829 -16.06 -7.12 -35.18
CA GLN A 829 -14.99 -8.07 -35.54
C GLN A 829 -15.26 -9.48 -35.00
N VAL A 830 -15.79 -9.58 -33.78
CA VAL A 830 -16.15 -10.86 -33.15
C VAL A 830 -17.26 -11.59 -33.92
N SER A 831 -18.19 -10.88 -34.55
CA SER A 831 -19.28 -11.50 -35.31
C SER A 831 -18.81 -12.17 -36.61
N LEU A 832 -17.59 -11.88 -37.09
CA LEU A 832 -16.97 -12.55 -38.24
C LEU A 832 -16.25 -13.85 -37.90
N ILE A 833 -16.05 -14.14 -36.61
CA ILE A 833 -15.46 -15.39 -36.14
C ILE A 833 -16.60 -16.40 -35.98
N ASP A 834 -16.44 -17.64 -36.41
CA ASP A 834 -17.49 -18.65 -36.27
C ASP A 834 -17.75 -19.03 -34.80
N ALA A 835 -18.96 -19.49 -34.50
CA ALA A 835 -19.38 -19.79 -33.13
C ALA A 835 -18.54 -20.90 -32.47
N ALA A 836 -18.09 -21.90 -33.24
CA ALA A 836 -17.31 -23.02 -32.71
C ALA A 836 -15.93 -22.56 -32.24
N THR A 837 -15.23 -21.74 -33.03
CA THR A 837 -13.97 -21.12 -32.64
C THR A 837 -14.13 -20.26 -31.38
N ARG A 838 -15.19 -19.45 -31.30
CA ARG A 838 -15.46 -18.65 -30.10
C ARG A 838 -15.70 -19.53 -28.88
N GLN A 839 -16.45 -20.63 -29.02
CA GLN A 839 -16.73 -21.55 -27.93
C GLN A 839 -15.44 -22.19 -27.38
N LEU A 840 -14.53 -22.63 -28.25
CA LEU A 840 -13.24 -23.18 -27.84
C LEU A 840 -12.42 -22.17 -27.01
N ILE A 841 -12.40 -20.90 -27.41
CA ILE A 841 -11.72 -19.83 -26.67
C ILE A 841 -12.36 -19.65 -25.29
N ILE A 842 -13.70 -19.63 -25.22
CA ILE A 842 -14.43 -19.51 -23.96
C ILE A 842 -14.17 -20.71 -23.04
N ASP A 843 -14.15 -21.93 -23.56
CA ASP A 843 -13.91 -23.13 -22.75
C ASP A 843 -12.49 -23.10 -22.15
N LYS A 844 -11.48 -22.65 -22.93
CA LYS A 844 -10.13 -22.40 -22.41
C LYS A 844 -10.09 -21.27 -21.38
N GLN A 845 -10.83 -20.19 -21.60
CA GLN A 845 -10.91 -19.08 -20.64
C GLN A 845 -11.53 -19.53 -19.32
N LYS A 846 -12.64 -20.27 -19.36
CA LYS A 846 -13.27 -20.87 -18.17
C LYS A 846 -12.31 -21.78 -17.42
N GLY A 847 -11.60 -22.66 -18.13
CA GLY A 847 -10.58 -23.52 -17.53
C GLY A 847 -9.46 -22.75 -16.82
N GLN A 848 -9.03 -21.61 -17.37
CA GLN A 848 -8.01 -20.75 -16.74
C GLN A 848 -8.52 -19.96 -15.52
N GLN A 849 -9.83 -19.82 -15.37
CA GLN A 849 -10.47 -19.08 -14.29
C GLN A 849 -10.96 -19.97 -13.15
N GLN A 850 -10.89 -21.30 -13.30
CA GLN A 850 -11.26 -22.21 -12.23
C GLN A 850 -10.46 -21.92 -10.97
N THR A 851 -11.14 -21.90 -9.83
CA THR A 851 -10.49 -21.69 -8.55
C THR A 851 -9.58 -22.86 -8.25
N ASN A 852 -8.34 -22.59 -7.83
CA ASN A 852 -7.45 -23.65 -7.39
C ASN A 852 -7.82 -24.11 -5.99
N GLU A 853 -8.83 -24.95 -5.91
CA GLU A 853 -9.34 -25.51 -4.66
C GLU A 853 -8.27 -26.34 -3.95
N SER A 854 -7.42 -27.06 -4.70
CA SER A 854 -6.32 -27.86 -4.12
C SER A 854 -5.34 -27.00 -3.32
N ALA A 855 -5.00 -25.81 -3.82
CA ALA A 855 -4.13 -24.88 -3.10
C ALA A 855 -4.81 -24.30 -1.84
N LEU A 856 -6.12 -24.03 -1.89
CA LEU A 856 -6.88 -23.54 -0.74
C LEU A 856 -7.03 -24.62 0.36
N LEU A 857 -7.37 -25.85 -0.03
CA LEU A 857 -7.41 -27.01 0.87
C LEU A 857 -6.04 -27.29 1.52
N LEU A 858 -4.96 -27.05 0.78
CA LEU A 858 -3.61 -27.19 1.32
C LEU A 858 -3.29 -26.10 2.35
N ILE A 859 -3.71 -24.85 2.11
CA ILE A 859 -3.61 -23.78 3.11
C ILE A 859 -4.35 -24.17 4.39
N GLU A 860 -5.58 -24.68 4.27
CA GLU A 860 -6.37 -25.19 5.40
C GLU A 860 -5.64 -26.32 6.14
N SER A 861 -5.14 -27.31 5.40
CA SER A 861 -4.43 -28.46 5.98
C SER A 861 -3.15 -28.04 6.72
N ILE A 862 -2.39 -27.09 6.17
CA ILE A 862 -1.19 -26.53 6.82
C ILE A 862 -1.57 -25.77 8.09
N ASN A 863 -2.66 -25.01 8.07
CA ASN A 863 -3.13 -24.29 9.26
C ASN A 863 -3.57 -25.27 10.35
N SER A 864 -4.21 -26.38 10.00
CA SER A 864 -4.65 -27.41 10.96
C SER A 864 -3.53 -28.24 11.60
N LEU A 865 -2.26 -28.02 11.23
CA LEU A 865 -1.12 -28.71 11.87
C LEU A 865 -0.96 -28.34 13.34
N VAL A 866 -1.44 -27.14 13.71
CA VAL A 866 -1.41 -26.63 15.07
C VAL A 866 -2.86 -26.42 15.51
N VAL A 867 -3.17 -26.76 16.76
CA VAL A 867 -4.45 -26.50 17.43
C VAL A 867 -4.17 -25.90 18.81
N LYS A 868 -4.57 -24.64 19.03
CA LYS A 868 -4.34 -23.90 20.30
C LYS A 868 -2.85 -23.84 20.70
N GLY A 869 -1.97 -23.59 19.73
CA GLY A 869 -0.53 -23.53 19.93
C GLY A 869 0.19 -24.89 19.95
N GLU A 870 -0.53 -25.99 20.12
CA GLU A 870 0.02 -27.35 20.16
C GLU A 870 -0.01 -28.02 18.79
N TYR A 871 0.93 -28.95 18.53
CA TYR A 871 0.82 -29.79 17.34
C TYR A 871 -0.28 -30.85 17.50
N ILE A 872 -0.95 -31.18 16.39
CA ILE A 872 -1.91 -32.29 16.37
C ILE A 872 -1.25 -33.64 16.66
N ALA A 873 -2.05 -34.60 17.13
CA ALA A 873 -1.63 -36.00 17.19
C ALA A 873 -1.35 -36.55 15.79
N GLY A 874 -0.34 -37.42 15.66
CA GLY A 874 0.06 -37.98 14.36
C GLY A 874 0.67 -36.97 13.39
N LEU A 875 1.30 -35.90 13.92
CA LEU A 875 1.89 -34.81 13.14
C LEU A 875 2.80 -35.29 11.99
N GLU A 876 3.63 -36.30 12.24
CA GLU A 876 4.61 -36.79 11.26
C GLU A 876 3.94 -37.26 9.96
N GLU A 877 2.89 -38.07 10.07
CA GLU A 877 2.16 -38.57 8.90
C GLU A 877 1.41 -37.45 8.19
N LYS A 878 0.80 -36.52 8.94
CA LYS A 878 0.09 -35.38 8.33
C LYS A 878 1.04 -34.43 7.60
N VAL A 879 2.22 -34.17 8.15
CA VAL A 879 3.26 -33.35 7.50
C VAL A 879 3.74 -34.02 6.20
N LYS A 880 3.97 -35.34 6.19
CA LYS A 880 4.33 -36.09 4.96
C LYS A 880 3.24 -35.99 3.89
N GLU A 881 1.97 -36.15 4.29
CA GLU A 881 0.81 -36.03 3.39
C GLU A 881 0.75 -34.62 2.76
N ILE A 882 0.80 -33.57 3.59
CA ILE A 882 0.75 -32.17 3.15
C ILE A 882 1.93 -31.83 2.23
N ARG A 883 3.13 -32.29 2.57
CA ARG A 883 4.34 -32.12 1.75
C ARG A 883 4.16 -32.75 0.36
N ALA A 884 3.66 -33.98 0.30
CA ALA A 884 3.42 -34.67 -0.96
C ALA A 884 2.40 -33.92 -1.84
N ILE A 885 1.33 -33.38 -1.24
CA ILE A 885 0.34 -32.56 -1.96
C ILE A 885 0.98 -31.25 -2.47
N TYR A 886 1.78 -30.56 -1.64
CA TYR A 886 2.47 -29.34 -2.05
C TYR A 886 3.42 -29.57 -3.22
N ASP A 887 4.17 -30.66 -3.21
CA ASP A 887 5.15 -30.99 -4.25
C ASP A 887 4.48 -31.38 -5.58
N GLN A 888 3.21 -31.78 -5.56
CA GLN A 888 2.39 -32.05 -6.75
C GLN A 888 1.78 -30.77 -7.35
N LEU A 889 1.73 -29.66 -6.61
CA LEU A 889 1.21 -28.39 -7.12
C LEU A 889 2.12 -27.81 -8.21
N SER A 890 1.53 -27.09 -9.17
CA SER A 890 2.33 -26.34 -10.14
C SER A 890 3.08 -25.20 -9.46
N ALA A 891 4.17 -24.72 -10.08
CA ALA A 891 4.94 -23.58 -9.55
C ALA A 891 4.11 -22.30 -9.38
N THR A 892 3.01 -22.15 -10.13
CA THR A 892 2.06 -21.03 -9.97
C THR A 892 1.21 -21.23 -8.72
N ASP A 893 0.78 -22.46 -8.47
CA ASP A 893 -0.13 -22.81 -7.39
C ASP A 893 0.58 -22.84 -6.04
N GLN A 894 1.84 -23.31 -6.01
CA GLN A 894 2.70 -23.22 -4.84
C GLN A 894 2.84 -21.77 -4.34
N LYS A 895 2.83 -20.77 -5.23
CA LYS A 895 2.90 -19.35 -4.84
C LYS A 895 1.64 -18.86 -4.11
N ILE A 896 0.51 -19.55 -4.23
CA ILE A 896 -0.75 -19.22 -3.53
C ILE A 896 -0.64 -19.63 -2.05
N VAL A 897 0.10 -20.68 -1.74
CA VAL A 897 0.25 -21.27 -0.39
C VAL A 897 1.23 -20.45 0.46
N LYS A 898 0.81 -19.26 0.90
CA LYS A 898 1.65 -18.32 1.66
C LYS A 898 2.02 -18.80 3.06
N ASN A 899 1.25 -19.73 3.64
CA ASN A 899 1.50 -20.29 4.96
C ASN A 899 2.46 -21.50 4.95
N TYR A 900 3.10 -21.82 3.82
CA TYR A 900 4.06 -22.92 3.70
C TYR A 900 5.20 -22.87 4.73
N SER A 901 5.55 -21.69 5.27
CA SER A 901 6.52 -21.59 6.38
C SER A 901 6.10 -22.39 7.62
N LYS A 902 4.79 -22.50 7.91
CA LYS A 902 4.26 -23.30 9.02
C LYS A 902 4.56 -24.80 8.82
N LEU A 903 4.47 -25.30 7.58
CA LEU A 903 4.84 -26.68 7.24
C LEU A 903 6.34 -26.91 7.48
N THR A 904 7.19 -26.01 6.96
CA THR A 904 8.65 -26.15 7.15
C THR A 904 9.08 -26.05 8.61
N GLN A 905 8.35 -25.27 9.42
CA GLN A 905 8.55 -25.21 10.85
C GLN A 905 8.19 -26.55 11.52
N ALA A 906 7.05 -27.14 11.18
CA ALA A 906 6.65 -28.45 11.68
C ALA A 906 7.66 -29.55 11.32
N GLU A 907 8.20 -29.54 10.10
CA GLU A 907 9.27 -30.45 9.67
C GLU A 907 10.55 -30.27 10.50
N GLY A 908 10.97 -29.02 10.72
CA GLY A 908 12.14 -28.71 11.55
C GLY A 908 11.95 -29.11 13.01
N ASP A 909 10.75 -28.95 13.54
CA ASP A 909 10.41 -29.27 14.92
C ASP A 909 10.29 -30.78 15.15
N LEU A 910 9.72 -31.55 14.20
CA LEU A 910 9.80 -33.02 14.17
C LEU A 910 11.25 -33.50 14.21
N LYS A 911 12.12 -32.89 13.41
CA LYS A 911 13.56 -33.21 13.40
C LYS A 911 14.22 -32.94 14.75
N LYS A 912 13.96 -31.80 15.39
CA LYS A 912 14.52 -31.48 16.72
C LYS A 912 14.11 -32.52 17.77
N VAL A 913 12.84 -32.92 17.76
CA VAL A 913 12.30 -33.93 18.68
C VAL A 913 12.95 -35.30 18.45
N ALA A 914 13.14 -35.71 17.20
CA ALA A 914 13.87 -36.92 16.84
C ALA A 914 15.36 -36.88 17.24
N ASP A 915 16.04 -35.74 17.03
CA ASP A 915 17.44 -35.55 17.41
C ASP A 915 17.62 -35.63 18.95
N VAL A 916 16.66 -35.12 19.74
CA VAL A 916 16.66 -35.32 21.20
C VAL A 916 16.40 -36.77 21.57
N HIS A 917 15.48 -37.46 20.88
CA HIS A 917 15.21 -38.87 21.14
C HIS A 917 16.41 -39.77 20.81
N ALA A 918 17.22 -39.41 19.81
CA ALA A 918 18.44 -40.14 19.48
C ALA A 918 19.49 -40.15 20.63
N LEU A 919 19.39 -39.21 21.58
CA LEU A 919 20.23 -39.18 22.79
C LEU A 919 19.67 -40.04 23.93
N TYR A 920 18.43 -40.52 23.82
CA TYR A 920 17.74 -41.23 24.89
C TYR A 920 18.46 -42.52 25.28
N VAL A 921 18.61 -42.72 26.60
CA VAL A 921 19.10 -43.96 27.19
C VAL A 921 18.20 -44.35 28.37
N PRO A 922 17.94 -45.66 28.58
CA PRO A 922 17.14 -46.14 29.72
C PRO A 922 17.76 -45.79 31.08
N VAL A 923 16.96 -45.93 32.13
CA VAL A 923 17.33 -45.63 33.54
C VAL A 923 18.51 -46.48 34.04
N ASP A 924 18.82 -47.61 33.39
CA ASP A 924 19.98 -48.46 33.71
C ASP A 924 21.21 -48.19 32.82
N GLY A 925 21.13 -47.21 31.91
CA GLY A 925 22.18 -46.86 30.95
C GLY A 925 23.27 -45.92 31.49
N ASP A 926 24.21 -45.53 30.63
CA ASP A 926 25.32 -44.60 30.93
C ASP A 926 24.80 -43.27 31.52
N GLU A 927 25.23 -42.93 32.73
CA GLU A 927 24.80 -41.74 33.46
C GLU A 927 25.17 -40.43 32.75
N LYS A 928 26.31 -40.40 32.03
CA LYS A 928 26.72 -39.24 31.23
C LYS A 928 25.82 -39.05 30.02
N ALA A 929 25.44 -40.13 29.35
CA ALA A 929 24.49 -40.09 28.24
C ALA A 929 23.08 -39.68 28.72
N ARG A 930 22.66 -40.18 29.89
CA ARG A 930 21.39 -39.81 30.51
C ARG A 930 21.32 -38.32 30.85
N LYS A 931 22.38 -37.77 31.44
CA LYS A 931 22.48 -36.32 31.70
C LYS A 931 22.47 -35.51 30.41
N ALA A 932 23.10 -36.01 29.34
CA ALA A 932 23.07 -35.34 28.04
C ALA A 932 21.64 -35.30 27.45
N TRP A 933 20.90 -36.41 27.51
CA TRP A 933 19.49 -36.46 27.12
C TRP A 933 18.63 -35.55 27.99
N GLN A 934 18.72 -35.63 29.32
CA GLN A 934 17.97 -34.77 30.25
C GLN A 934 18.23 -33.28 30.00
N THR A 935 19.48 -32.92 29.67
CA THR A 935 19.84 -31.54 29.31
C THR A 935 19.21 -31.13 27.97
N ALA A 936 19.20 -32.02 26.97
CA ALA A 936 18.61 -31.74 25.67
C ALA A 936 17.08 -31.66 25.73
N TYR A 937 16.44 -32.62 26.42
CA TYR A 937 15.00 -32.65 26.70
C TYR A 937 14.58 -31.42 27.50
N GLY A 938 15.36 -31.04 28.53
CA GLY A 938 15.07 -29.88 29.36
C GLY A 938 15.09 -28.54 28.62
N LYS A 939 15.72 -28.48 27.43
CA LYS A 939 15.76 -27.30 26.55
C LYS A 939 14.64 -27.28 25.51
N LEU A 940 13.84 -28.35 25.39
CA LEU A 940 12.67 -28.32 24.52
C LEU A 940 11.67 -27.29 25.04
N SER A 941 11.05 -26.53 24.13
CA SER A 941 9.89 -25.71 24.49
C SER A 941 8.73 -26.60 24.91
N LYS A 942 7.72 -26.05 25.61
CA LYS A 942 6.56 -26.85 26.04
C LYS A 942 5.85 -27.51 24.85
N LYS A 943 5.70 -26.79 23.73
CA LYS A 943 5.16 -27.35 22.49
C LYS A 943 5.93 -28.58 21.99
N LEU A 944 7.27 -28.53 22.01
CA LEU A 944 8.12 -29.64 21.55
C LEU A 944 8.20 -30.78 22.57
N GLU A 945 8.11 -30.47 23.86
CA GLU A 945 7.99 -31.46 24.93
C GLU A 945 6.72 -32.31 24.76
N LEU A 946 5.57 -31.66 24.51
CA LEU A 946 4.31 -32.35 24.24
C LEU A 946 4.37 -33.20 22.97
N LEU A 947 4.97 -32.67 21.90
CA LEU A 947 5.22 -33.43 20.67
C LEU A 947 6.12 -34.65 20.94
N TYR A 948 7.21 -34.48 21.68
CA TYR A 948 8.11 -35.58 22.08
C TYR A 948 7.35 -36.66 22.83
N ASN A 949 6.57 -36.29 23.86
CA ASN A 949 5.83 -37.23 24.67
C ASN A 949 4.73 -37.96 23.87
N ASN A 950 4.15 -37.30 22.87
CA ASN A 950 3.16 -37.91 21.96
C ASN A 950 3.82 -38.92 21.00
N MET A 951 4.97 -38.56 20.41
CA MET A 951 5.68 -39.41 19.44
C MET A 951 6.43 -40.57 20.10
N TYR A 952 6.98 -40.33 21.29
CA TYR A 952 7.78 -41.27 22.06
C TYR A 952 7.19 -41.39 23.47
N PRO A 953 6.06 -42.11 23.63
CA PRO A 953 5.52 -42.40 24.95
C PRO A 953 6.58 -43.20 25.69
N THR A 954 7.29 -42.55 26.59
CA THR A 954 8.22 -43.22 27.49
C THR A 954 7.35 -44.00 28.48
N GLU A 955 7.62 -45.29 28.67
CA GLU A 955 7.21 -45.98 29.90
C GLU A 955 7.93 -45.23 31.04
N GLN A 956 7.25 -44.23 31.60
CA GLN A 956 7.79 -43.35 32.66
C GLN A 956 8.10 -44.11 33.93
#